data_AF-A0A227PHC3-F1
#
_entry.id   AF-A0A227PHC3-F1
#
_cell.length_a   1.000
_cell.length_b   1.000
_cell.length_c   1.000
_cell.angle_alpha   90.00
_cell.angle_beta   90.00
_cell.angle_gamma   90.00
#
_symmetry.space_group_name_H-M   'P 1'
#
loop_
_entity.id
_entity.type
_entity.pdbx_description
1 polymer ?
#
loop_
_entity_poly.entity_id
_entity_poly.type
_entity_poly.pdbx_seq_one_letter_code
_entity_poly.pdbx_strand_id
1 'polypeptide(L)'
;MKTKLLLLLLLANFSIYAQTNLVSNAGFENWIAGVPQNWTISNSVTSNGDANTGLYSAKLSFTTLSPKIITQVPMKAGVTYTVKFKYKFVSSNYGGDHPIALNISKNGSSSTLSTSTFATNNLWTEKATTFTPDNDLSYDLSISTFSFDGASFIVLIDDIEVYVQGAEQYTLIPDANFENKLISLGFDSGTPDGRILTSRAALVTYLNLYNSSITDLTGIEAFVSLKSLDCSTNRLTRLNVSKNSALNYLDCSNNLITTLDLSNNTLLLTARCIYNKLTALDFSNNTALTSIRFGHNQLTSINVSKQSALEELDCSYNSIKVLDVTSNLNLWMLMCDNNLLESLNLSKNTKLTYLFANINRLTSLNIQNGTNYLFNPNTSVAAFYGNPDLRCIQVDNVAEANERWVNRKDAIASFSTDCAAYTLIPDTNFEKKLIALGIDKDGANGKVLTSNIASVTYLNITHSSITDLTGIQDFRALTNLYCYGNQIANLDISNNLNLSTLSCGENKLTSLNVSSNLALKSLTCSYTQLSTIDVSRNLALEELNVSVNNLINIDVSKNLLLKKLEIANNNIPAIDVTPYKDLETLSISYTKITNIDVSQNLKLTSLLTAGNKSLKSLDVTKNTALKYLLTADCLLSTINVSQNKALEILDIGRNKIETLDVSNNPALTSLYVESNLLTSINLNNNNNTLLTNTVFFGSNPKLYCIQVDNVEYANTNWSDKKDITTNFSSTPCPSSDSYTLIPDINFENKLISSGVDTGVPDGRVLTANVRTLTNLSLSNSSIKNLTGIEDFKELRFLDIRKNQIETLDLSSNTKLLDINASENGLTTLNVSKNILLTNLLVSKNQLTTLDLSKNTLLKLVQCTFNKLTNLNINNASLMTILNCGNNELTSLDVSNNIALIDLTCEKNAITSLNVTNNKALEFLYCSANKLTSLDVTKNINLWALYCDMNQLTTLNVSKNTLLNQLYVYNNSLTAIDVSKNTELSIFYCFYNQLTSVDISNNPKITYLQADLNKLTSLNLKNGKNTIIDRKYTNFNNNPNLSCIIVDDVAYSNANWSNLKDATASYAATCSTLGLSDTAFDKVAVYPNPTKGEVNINNIALEKATVYNSLGQLVKTFVLNPGDTNNTINLSGLPKGIYYVYLINEDAASAKKIILE
;
A
#
# COMPACT_ATOMS: atom_id res chain seq x y z
N MET A 1 41.70 -1.15 -37.75
CA MET A 1 42.46 -1.01 -39.01
C MET A 1 43.82 -1.73 -39.03
N LYS A 2 44.54 -1.90 -37.91
CA LYS A 2 45.86 -2.59 -37.91
C LYS A 2 45.82 -4.12 -38.06
N THR A 3 44.72 -4.79 -37.75
CA THR A 3 44.59 -6.26 -37.87
C THR A 3 44.25 -6.76 -39.28
N LYS A 4 43.62 -5.93 -40.13
CA LYS A 4 43.31 -6.34 -41.51
C LYS A 4 44.53 -6.29 -42.44
N LEU A 5 45.51 -5.42 -42.17
CA LEU A 5 46.73 -5.33 -42.96
C LEU A 5 47.74 -6.46 -42.63
N LEU A 6 47.77 -6.90 -41.37
CA LEU A 6 48.59 -8.05 -40.96
C LEU A 6 48.03 -9.37 -41.52
N LEU A 7 46.71 -9.49 -41.65
CA LEU A 7 46.06 -10.65 -42.27
C LEU A 7 46.30 -10.68 -43.79
N LEU A 8 46.35 -9.52 -44.46
CA LEU A 8 46.66 -9.43 -45.89
C LEU A 8 48.15 -9.74 -46.19
N LEU A 9 49.05 -9.39 -45.27
CA LEU A 9 50.48 -9.77 -45.34
C LEU A 9 50.72 -11.25 -44.98
N LEU A 10 49.89 -11.86 -44.14
CA LEU A 10 49.95 -13.31 -43.87
C LEU A 10 49.35 -14.13 -45.03
N LEU A 11 48.32 -13.63 -45.70
CA LEU A 11 47.70 -14.28 -46.87
C LEU A 11 48.57 -14.17 -48.14
N ALA A 12 49.51 -13.22 -48.19
CA ALA A 12 50.42 -13.03 -49.32
C ALA A 12 51.51 -14.13 -49.45
N ASN A 13 51.69 -14.99 -48.45
CA ASN A 13 52.61 -16.14 -48.55
C ASN A 13 51.94 -17.44 -49.02
N PHE A 14 50.62 -17.45 -49.24
CA PHE A 14 49.94 -18.56 -49.90
C PHE A 14 49.90 -18.33 -51.41
N SER A 15 51.07 -18.34 -52.03
CA SER A 15 51.23 -18.56 -53.45
C SER A 15 52.46 -19.43 -53.69
N ILE A 16 52.19 -20.73 -53.85
CA ILE A 16 52.77 -21.56 -54.90
C ILE A 16 54.31 -21.59 -54.92
N TYR A 17 54.90 -22.48 -54.11
CA TYR A 17 55.93 -23.36 -54.65
C TYR A 17 55.26 -24.69 -54.96
N ALA A 18 54.52 -24.74 -56.07
CA ALA A 18 54.19 -26.02 -56.66
C ALA A 18 55.51 -26.71 -57.02
N GLN A 19 55.70 -27.97 -56.60
CA GLN A 19 56.77 -28.83 -57.10
C GLN A 19 56.66 -28.86 -58.62
N THR A 20 57.50 -28.10 -59.32
CA THR A 20 57.60 -28.21 -60.77
C THR A 20 58.59 -29.33 -61.02
N ASN A 21 58.07 -30.54 -61.24
CA ASN A 21 58.88 -31.66 -61.71
C ASN A 21 59.64 -31.18 -62.96
N LEU A 22 60.96 -31.18 -62.86
CA LEU A 22 61.85 -30.59 -63.86
C LEU A 22 61.90 -31.44 -65.14
N VAL A 23 61.39 -32.67 -65.06
CA VAL A 23 61.27 -33.60 -66.18
C VAL A 23 59.87 -34.21 -66.12
N SER A 24 58.97 -33.82 -67.03
CA SER A 24 57.68 -34.52 -67.21
C SER A 24 57.92 -36.02 -67.40
N ASN A 25 57.00 -36.92 -66.98
CA ASN A 25 57.07 -38.41 -67.04
C ASN A 25 57.33 -38.97 -68.46
N ALA A 26 58.45 -38.59 -69.00
CA ALA A 26 58.97 -38.67 -70.34
C ALA A 26 58.01 -38.49 -71.53
N GLY A 27 56.81 -37.95 -71.31
CA GLY A 27 55.74 -37.95 -72.30
C GLY A 27 55.26 -39.36 -72.64
N PHE A 28 55.58 -40.37 -71.83
CA PHE A 28 55.26 -41.78 -72.10
C PHE A 28 53.76 -42.02 -72.19
N GLU A 29 52.95 -41.27 -71.44
CA GLU A 29 51.48 -41.42 -71.44
C GLU A 29 50.80 -41.32 -72.81
N ASN A 30 51.46 -40.69 -73.79
CA ASN A 30 50.95 -40.56 -75.16
C ASN A 30 51.86 -41.25 -76.19
N TRP A 31 52.81 -42.08 -75.76
CA TRP A 31 53.84 -42.67 -76.61
C TRP A 31 53.36 -43.96 -77.29
N ILE A 32 52.72 -43.81 -78.44
CA ILE A 32 52.17 -44.95 -79.21
C ILE A 32 53.25 -45.60 -80.11
N ALA A 33 54.10 -44.81 -80.79
CA ALA A 33 55.22 -45.29 -81.62
C ALA A 33 56.29 -44.18 -81.82
N GLY A 34 57.53 -44.54 -82.19
CA GLY A 34 58.62 -43.58 -82.46
C GLY A 34 59.44 -43.19 -81.22
N VAL A 35 59.99 -41.96 -81.18
CA VAL A 35 60.77 -41.46 -80.03
C VAL A 35 59.86 -40.56 -79.14
N PRO A 36 59.85 -40.74 -77.82
CA PRO A 36 59.02 -39.96 -76.91
C PRO A 36 59.49 -38.50 -76.80
N GLN A 37 58.54 -37.57 -76.59
CA GLN A 37 58.79 -36.13 -76.66
C GLN A 37 59.79 -35.66 -75.59
N ASN A 38 60.81 -34.89 -75.97
CA ASN A 38 61.93 -34.41 -75.13
C ASN A 38 62.87 -35.50 -74.60
N TRP A 39 62.76 -36.71 -75.14
CA TRP A 39 63.65 -37.83 -74.85
C TRP A 39 64.32 -38.31 -76.13
N THR A 40 65.45 -38.98 -75.96
CA THR A 40 66.11 -39.73 -77.02
C THR A 40 66.26 -41.17 -76.56
N ILE A 41 66.17 -42.10 -77.50
CA ILE A 41 66.26 -43.54 -77.23
C ILE A 41 67.39 -44.15 -78.06
N SER A 42 68.02 -45.19 -77.53
CA SER A 42 69.09 -45.94 -78.20
C SER A 42 68.93 -47.44 -77.98
N ASN A 43 69.29 -48.21 -79.01
CA ASN A 43 69.08 -49.66 -79.11
C ASN A 43 67.59 -50.06 -78.95
N SER A 44 67.30 -51.20 -78.32
CA SER A 44 65.96 -51.81 -78.32
C SER A 44 65.02 -51.20 -77.25
N VAL A 45 64.53 -49.98 -77.50
CA VAL A 45 63.51 -49.30 -76.67
C VAL A 45 62.23 -49.08 -77.47
N THR A 46 61.08 -49.43 -76.90
CA THR A 46 59.74 -49.24 -77.49
C THR A 46 58.72 -48.88 -76.40
N SER A 47 57.51 -48.45 -76.75
CA SER A 47 56.44 -48.23 -75.77
C SER A 47 55.71 -49.54 -75.38
N ASN A 48 55.04 -49.54 -74.24
CA ASN A 48 54.23 -50.68 -73.75
C ASN A 48 53.02 -50.19 -72.95
N GLY A 49 51.85 -50.78 -73.16
CA GLY A 49 50.61 -50.38 -72.48
C GLY A 49 50.49 -50.82 -71.01
N ASP A 50 51.43 -51.61 -70.50
CA ASP A 50 51.54 -51.87 -69.06
C ASP A 50 52.35 -50.74 -68.44
N ALA A 51 51.67 -49.82 -67.75
CA ALA A 51 52.22 -48.59 -67.17
C ALA A 51 51.94 -48.53 -65.65
N ASN A 52 52.78 -47.83 -64.89
CA ASN A 52 52.54 -47.62 -63.46
C ASN A 52 51.49 -46.52 -63.24
N THR A 53 51.57 -45.45 -64.03
CA THR A 53 50.51 -44.46 -64.12
C THR A 53 50.21 -44.17 -65.59
N GLY A 54 48.98 -43.69 -65.84
CA GLY A 54 48.45 -43.43 -67.18
C GLY A 54 48.44 -44.64 -68.14
N LEU A 55 48.86 -44.45 -69.39
CA LEU A 55 48.53 -45.35 -70.51
C LEU A 55 49.71 -46.15 -71.07
N TYR A 56 50.93 -45.62 -71.09
CA TYR A 56 52.08 -46.34 -71.64
C TYR A 56 53.37 -46.07 -70.86
N SER A 57 54.25 -47.06 -70.80
CA SER A 57 55.59 -47.01 -70.22
C SER A 57 56.68 -47.29 -71.26
N ALA A 58 57.94 -47.05 -70.89
CA ALA A 58 59.09 -47.37 -71.72
C ALA A 58 59.55 -48.82 -71.54
N LYS A 59 59.45 -49.63 -72.60
CA LYS A 59 59.97 -51.00 -72.65
C LYS A 59 61.39 -51.04 -73.18
N LEU A 60 62.33 -51.33 -72.27
CA LEU A 60 63.74 -51.53 -72.55
C LEU A 60 64.01 -53.05 -72.63
N SER A 61 64.37 -53.53 -73.82
CA SER A 61 64.63 -54.97 -74.05
C SER A 61 66.12 -55.22 -74.26
N PHE A 62 66.78 -55.77 -73.25
CA PHE A 62 68.20 -56.12 -73.34
C PHE A 62 68.38 -57.43 -74.10
N THR A 63 69.30 -57.43 -75.07
CA THR A 63 69.70 -58.64 -75.83
C THR A 63 71.23 -58.81 -75.78
N THR A 64 71.96 -58.14 -76.68
CA THR A 64 73.43 -58.05 -76.67
C THR A 64 73.94 -56.60 -76.53
N LEU A 65 73.11 -55.60 -76.84
CA LEU A 65 73.40 -54.18 -76.67
C LEU A 65 72.46 -53.55 -75.63
N SER A 66 72.98 -52.64 -74.80
CA SER A 66 72.25 -52.00 -73.70
C SER A 66 71.22 -50.97 -74.17
N PRO A 67 69.90 -51.21 -74.00
CA PRO A 67 68.88 -50.21 -74.32
C PRO A 67 68.96 -49.05 -73.33
N LYS A 68 68.74 -47.83 -73.84
CA LYS A 68 68.91 -46.59 -73.08
C LYS A 68 67.91 -45.52 -73.49
N ILE A 69 67.37 -44.80 -72.51
CA ILE A 69 66.57 -43.58 -72.69
C ILE A 69 67.31 -42.41 -72.04
N ILE A 70 67.30 -41.23 -72.69
CA ILE A 70 68.09 -40.06 -72.27
C ILE A 70 67.27 -38.77 -72.41
N THR A 71 67.35 -37.87 -71.43
CA THR A 71 66.84 -36.50 -71.51
C THR A 71 67.83 -35.51 -70.89
N GLN A 72 67.72 -34.24 -71.26
CA GLN A 72 68.53 -33.16 -70.69
C GLN A 72 67.78 -32.45 -69.56
N VAL A 73 68.43 -32.37 -68.40
CA VAL A 73 67.85 -31.72 -67.22
C VAL A 73 68.74 -30.55 -66.79
N PRO A 74 68.24 -29.31 -66.80
CA PRO A 74 68.98 -28.16 -66.30
C PRO A 74 69.08 -28.24 -64.78
N MET A 75 70.31 -28.29 -64.24
CA MET A 75 70.56 -28.40 -62.80
C MET A 75 71.58 -27.35 -62.32
N LYS A 76 71.49 -26.95 -61.05
CA LYS A 76 72.37 -25.95 -60.42
C LYS A 76 73.40 -26.57 -59.47
N ALA A 77 74.63 -26.06 -59.53
CA ALA A 77 75.75 -26.38 -58.67
C ALA A 77 75.38 -26.28 -57.19
N GLY A 78 75.77 -27.28 -56.40
CA GLY A 78 75.57 -27.30 -54.95
C GLY A 78 74.13 -27.52 -54.49
N VAL A 79 73.15 -27.61 -55.40
CA VAL A 79 71.77 -27.99 -55.09
C VAL A 79 71.61 -29.49 -55.29
N THR A 80 71.18 -30.21 -54.27
CA THR A 80 70.95 -31.66 -54.42
C THR A 80 69.59 -31.90 -55.04
N TYR A 81 69.57 -32.63 -56.15
CA TYR A 81 68.36 -33.07 -56.84
C TYR A 81 68.12 -34.54 -56.56
N THR A 82 66.85 -34.90 -56.35
CA THR A 82 66.41 -36.29 -56.29
C THR A 82 65.91 -36.68 -57.67
N VAL A 83 66.44 -37.76 -58.22
CA VAL A 83 65.93 -38.41 -59.42
C VAL A 83 65.25 -39.71 -59.02
N LYS A 84 64.02 -39.85 -59.46
CA LYS A 84 63.12 -40.92 -59.08
C LYS A 84 62.48 -41.53 -60.32
N PHE A 85 62.34 -42.84 -60.35
CA PHE A 85 61.61 -43.56 -61.38
C PHE A 85 61.12 -44.90 -60.86
N LYS A 86 60.10 -45.46 -61.52
CA LYS A 86 59.63 -46.81 -61.26
C LYS A 86 59.98 -47.76 -62.39
N TYR A 87 60.15 -49.02 -62.04
CA TYR A 87 60.45 -50.07 -63.00
C TYR A 87 59.71 -51.37 -62.69
N LYS A 88 59.56 -52.21 -63.71
CA LYS A 88 58.94 -53.55 -63.62
C LYS A 88 59.57 -54.51 -64.61
N PHE A 89 59.99 -55.70 -64.16
CA PHE A 89 60.50 -56.75 -65.05
C PHE A 89 59.36 -57.58 -65.64
N VAL A 90 59.50 -57.96 -66.91
CA VAL A 90 58.44 -58.67 -67.67
C VAL A 90 58.88 -60.01 -68.27
N SER A 91 60.17 -60.34 -68.21
CA SER A 91 60.70 -61.64 -68.67
C SER A 91 60.71 -62.66 -67.52
N SER A 92 60.52 -63.95 -67.82
CA SER A 92 60.50 -65.05 -66.84
C SER A 92 61.89 -65.52 -66.35
N ASN A 93 62.98 -65.06 -66.98
CA ASN A 93 64.36 -65.42 -66.60
C ASN A 93 65.00 -64.46 -65.56
N TYR A 94 64.21 -63.90 -64.65
CA TYR A 94 64.59 -62.84 -63.69
C TYR A 94 65.47 -63.32 -62.51
N GLY A 95 66.12 -64.48 -62.63
CA GLY A 95 66.88 -65.15 -61.56
C GLY A 95 68.38 -64.83 -61.50
N GLY A 96 68.89 -63.90 -62.32
CA GLY A 96 70.30 -63.47 -62.36
C GLY A 96 70.49 -61.94 -62.26
N ASP A 97 71.72 -61.49 -62.01
CA ASP A 97 72.06 -60.08 -61.80
C ASP A 97 71.90 -59.23 -63.08
N HIS A 98 70.74 -58.59 -63.23
CA HIS A 98 70.38 -57.71 -64.35
C HIS A 98 70.26 -56.25 -63.89
N PRO A 99 71.37 -55.49 -63.78
CA PRO A 99 71.32 -54.15 -63.26
C PRO A 99 70.57 -53.18 -64.17
N ILE A 100 69.81 -52.30 -63.51
CA ILE A 100 69.38 -51.03 -64.09
C ILE A 100 70.39 -49.99 -63.65
N ALA A 101 70.97 -49.30 -64.62
CA ALA A 101 71.92 -48.24 -64.39
C ALA A 101 71.28 -46.90 -64.71
N LEU A 102 71.29 -46.03 -63.70
CA LEU A 102 70.99 -44.63 -63.89
C LEU A 102 72.28 -43.84 -64.00
N ASN A 103 72.44 -43.22 -65.15
CA ASN A 103 73.61 -42.47 -65.56
C ASN A 103 73.22 -41.00 -65.68
N ILE A 104 73.72 -40.18 -64.77
CA ILE A 104 73.65 -38.72 -64.88
C ILE A 104 75.04 -38.25 -65.29
N SER A 105 75.17 -37.80 -66.52
CA SER A 105 76.46 -37.38 -67.06
C SER A 105 76.42 -35.94 -67.52
N LYS A 106 77.50 -35.21 -67.27
CA LYS A 106 77.76 -33.97 -68.00
C LYS A 106 77.89 -34.34 -69.48
N ASN A 107 77.17 -33.64 -70.37
CA ASN A 107 77.06 -33.92 -71.81
C ASN A 107 78.30 -34.64 -72.41
N GLY A 108 78.16 -35.93 -72.72
CA GLY A 108 79.22 -36.76 -73.33
C GLY A 108 80.23 -37.47 -72.40
N SER A 109 80.10 -37.36 -71.07
CA SER A 109 80.95 -38.09 -70.09
C SER A 109 80.40 -39.47 -69.74
N SER A 110 81.26 -40.47 -69.50
CA SER A 110 80.87 -41.89 -69.32
C SER A 110 80.65 -42.35 -67.86
N SER A 111 80.66 -41.44 -66.88
CA SER A 111 80.61 -41.82 -65.46
C SER A 111 79.20 -42.21 -64.98
N THR A 112 79.07 -43.43 -64.42
CA THR A 112 77.85 -44.01 -63.86
C THR A 112 77.73 -43.74 -62.37
N LEU A 113 76.62 -43.11 -61.95
CA LEU A 113 76.43 -42.67 -60.55
C LEU A 113 75.59 -43.64 -59.71
N SER A 114 74.88 -44.58 -60.32
CA SER A 114 74.27 -45.69 -59.60
C SER A 114 74.01 -46.87 -60.53
N THR A 115 74.63 -48.01 -60.21
CA THR A 115 74.22 -49.33 -60.70
C THR A 115 73.49 -50.05 -59.59
N SER A 116 72.25 -50.47 -59.83
CA SER A 116 71.50 -51.26 -58.87
C SER A 116 71.22 -52.65 -59.42
N THR A 117 71.76 -53.69 -58.78
CA THR A 117 71.44 -55.11 -58.98
C THR A 117 70.42 -55.56 -57.96
N PHE A 118 69.15 -55.67 -58.35
CA PHE A 118 68.11 -56.29 -57.52
C PHE A 118 67.01 -56.83 -58.45
N ALA A 119 66.58 -58.07 -58.28
CA ALA A 119 65.39 -58.62 -58.90
C ALA A 119 64.62 -59.44 -57.86
N THR A 120 63.29 -59.44 -57.90
CA THR A 120 62.53 -60.65 -57.50
C THR A 120 61.10 -60.73 -58.04
N ASN A 121 60.48 -59.67 -58.58
CA ASN A 121 59.11 -59.79 -59.08
C ASN A 121 58.75 -58.87 -60.27
N ASN A 122 57.55 -59.08 -60.79
CA ASN A 122 56.91 -58.33 -61.87
C ASN A 122 55.98 -57.22 -61.34
N LEU A 123 56.25 -56.68 -60.14
CA LEU A 123 55.52 -55.54 -59.58
C LEU A 123 56.28 -54.24 -59.85
N TRP A 124 55.54 -53.15 -60.02
CA TRP A 124 56.12 -51.82 -60.15
C TRP A 124 56.85 -51.43 -58.86
N THR A 125 58.15 -51.27 -58.99
CA THR A 125 59.06 -50.96 -57.88
C THR A 125 59.71 -49.62 -58.11
N GLU A 126 59.77 -48.81 -57.07
CA GLU A 126 60.29 -47.46 -57.13
C GLU A 126 61.76 -47.41 -56.74
N LYS A 127 62.52 -46.58 -57.46
CA LYS A 127 63.90 -46.27 -57.12
C LYS A 127 64.14 -44.76 -57.18
N ALA A 128 64.87 -44.28 -56.19
CA ALA A 128 65.34 -42.91 -56.14
C ALA A 128 66.85 -42.89 -55.88
N THR A 129 67.50 -41.88 -56.42
CA THR A 129 68.88 -41.52 -56.10
C THR A 129 69.00 -40.01 -56.04
N THR A 130 70.08 -39.52 -55.46
CA THR A 130 70.33 -38.09 -55.36
C THR A 130 71.62 -37.73 -56.07
N PHE A 131 71.64 -36.54 -56.65
CA PHE A 131 72.79 -36.00 -57.35
C PHE A 131 72.90 -34.51 -57.07
N THR A 132 74.09 -34.08 -56.67
CA THR A 132 74.42 -32.68 -56.48
C THR A 132 75.37 -32.27 -57.61
N PRO A 133 74.95 -31.43 -58.57
CA PRO A 133 75.82 -30.96 -59.63
C PRO A 133 76.97 -30.16 -59.05
N ASP A 134 78.12 -30.27 -59.70
CA ASP A 134 79.31 -29.47 -59.41
C ASP A 134 79.29 -28.12 -60.14
N ASN A 135 78.46 -27.96 -61.19
CA ASN A 135 78.34 -26.74 -61.99
C ASN A 135 76.87 -26.47 -62.42
N ASP A 136 76.53 -25.20 -62.66
CA ASP A 136 75.23 -24.78 -63.20
C ASP A 136 75.13 -25.08 -64.71
N LEU A 137 74.74 -26.31 -65.08
CA LEU A 137 74.65 -26.78 -66.47
C LEU A 137 73.49 -27.77 -66.66
N SER A 138 73.15 -28.06 -67.92
CA SER A 138 72.23 -29.19 -68.22
C SER A 138 73.00 -30.50 -68.27
N TYR A 139 72.51 -31.49 -67.53
CA TYR A 139 73.08 -32.83 -67.44
C TYR A 139 72.21 -33.82 -68.23
N ASP A 140 72.85 -34.77 -68.91
CA ASP A 140 72.16 -35.87 -69.57
C ASP A 140 71.77 -36.88 -68.50
N LEU A 141 70.47 -36.92 -68.18
CA LEU A 141 69.88 -37.97 -67.36
C LEU A 141 69.54 -39.15 -68.26
N SER A 142 70.10 -40.31 -67.95
CA SER A 142 69.86 -41.49 -68.76
C SER A 142 69.68 -42.78 -67.98
N ILE A 143 68.62 -43.50 -68.32
CA ILE A 143 68.31 -44.80 -67.73
C ILE A 143 68.63 -45.86 -68.78
N SER A 144 69.49 -46.80 -68.42
CA SER A 144 69.90 -47.90 -69.29
C SER A 144 69.91 -49.21 -68.53
N THR A 145 69.76 -50.32 -69.25
CA THR A 145 69.85 -51.66 -68.65
C THR A 145 70.99 -52.46 -69.28
N PHE A 146 71.61 -53.34 -68.52
CA PHE A 146 72.61 -54.28 -69.03
C PHE A 146 72.58 -55.60 -68.26
N SER A 147 73.13 -56.68 -68.82
CA SER A 147 73.29 -57.96 -68.13
C SER A 147 74.77 -58.28 -67.87
N PHE A 148 75.08 -58.85 -66.70
CA PHE A 148 76.43 -59.36 -66.41
C PHE A 148 76.71 -60.73 -67.04
N ASP A 149 75.68 -61.56 -67.24
CA ASP A 149 75.78 -62.91 -67.82
C ASP A 149 75.43 -62.97 -69.32
N GLY A 150 75.05 -61.83 -69.92
CA GLY A 150 74.62 -61.72 -71.31
C GLY A 150 73.20 -62.23 -71.61
N ALA A 151 72.43 -62.68 -70.60
CA ALA A 151 71.07 -63.15 -70.80
C ALA A 151 70.12 -61.99 -71.20
N SER A 152 69.19 -62.28 -72.10
CA SER A 152 68.20 -61.30 -72.59
C SER A 152 67.04 -61.14 -71.60
N PHE A 153 66.63 -59.90 -71.34
CA PHE A 153 65.53 -59.58 -70.42
C PHE A 153 64.81 -58.29 -70.82
N ILE A 154 63.63 -58.04 -70.22
CA ILE A 154 62.80 -56.87 -70.51
C ILE A 154 62.44 -56.18 -69.20
N VAL A 155 62.61 -54.85 -69.19
CA VAL A 155 62.18 -53.96 -68.12
C VAL A 155 61.30 -52.86 -68.68
N LEU A 156 60.23 -52.54 -67.96
CA LEU A 156 59.40 -51.37 -68.17
C LEU A 156 59.86 -50.26 -67.21
N ILE A 157 59.93 -49.02 -67.68
CA ILE A 157 60.29 -47.82 -66.91
C ILE A 157 59.18 -46.79 -67.03
N ASP A 158 58.79 -46.22 -65.90
CA ASP A 158 57.70 -45.25 -65.82
C ASP A 158 57.82 -44.33 -64.57
N ASP A 159 56.96 -43.32 -64.44
CA ASP A 159 56.95 -42.32 -63.36
C ASP A 159 58.32 -41.66 -63.08
N ILE A 160 58.96 -41.14 -64.13
CA ILE A 160 60.25 -40.46 -63.99
C ILE A 160 60.02 -39.03 -63.49
N GLU A 161 60.61 -38.70 -62.34
CA GLU A 161 60.55 -37.38 -61.72
C GLU A 161 61.94 -36.90 -61.32
N VAL A 162 62.19 -35.60 -61.52
CA VAL A 162 63.39 -34.92 -61.05
C VAL A 162 62.99 -33.63 -60.34
N TYR A 163 63.35 -33.53 -59.07
CA TYR A 163 63.02 -32.35 -58.26
C TYR A 163 64.12 -32.07 -57.22
N VAL A 164 64.12 -30.85 -56.68
CA VAL A 164 65.10 -30.44 -55.66
C VAL A 164 64.82 -31.15 -54.34
N GLN A 165 65.84 -31.77 -53.75
CA GLN A 165 65.72 -32.49 -52.48
C GLN A 165 65.36 -31.51 -51.35
N GLY A 166 64.24 -31.76 -50.64
CA GLY A 166 63.75 -30.95 -49.52
C GLY A 166 62.50 -30.09 -49.78
N ALA A 167 61.87 -30.16 -50.96
CA ALA A 167 60.66 -29.39 -51.32
C ALA A 167 59.33 -30.13 -51.03
N GLU A 168 59.23 -30.89 -49.94
CA GLU A 168 57.99 -31.57 -49.53
C GLU A 168 57.01 -30.57 -48.88
N GLN A 169 55.72 -30.65 -49.22
CA GLN A 169 54.70 -29.77 -48.63
C GLN A 169 54.18 -30.35 -47.32
N TYR A 170 54.32 -29.57 -46.25
CA TYR A 170 53.91 -29.96 -44.91
C TYR A 170 52.74 -29.11 -44.42
N THR A 171 51.80 -29.76 -43.74
CA THR A 171 50.73 -29.14 -42.97
C THR A 171 51.23 -28.90 -41.57
N LEU A 172 51.05 -27.69 -41.05
CA LEU A 172 51.44 -27.34 -39.69
C LEU A 172 50.56 -28.09 -38.67
N ILE A 173 51.19 -28.71 -37.67
CA ILE A 173 50.56 -29.38 -36.54
C ILE A 173 51.13 -28.76 -35.24
N PRO A 174 50.61 -27.60 -34.79
CA PRO A 174 51.18 -26.85 -33.68
C PRO A 174 51.10 -27.56 -32.32
N ASP A 175 50.14 -28.47 -32.16
CA ASP A 175 49.93 -29.23 -30.92
C ASP A 175 50.78 -30.50 -30.95
N ALA A 176 51.81 -30.54 -30.09
CA ALA A 176 52.71 -31.68 -30.02
C ALA A 176 52.01 -32.99 -29.62
N ASN A 177 50.90 -32.94 -28.87
CA ASN A 177 50.14 -34.15 -28.54
C ASN A 177 49.36 -34.67 -29.76
N PHE A 178 48.85 -33.77 -30.60
CA PHE A 178 48.23 -34.15 -31.87
C PHE A 178 49.25 -34.82 -32.78
N GLU A 179 50.42 -34.23 -32.96
CA GLU A 179 51.49 -34.80 -33.77
C GLU A 179 52.01 -36.14 -33.22
N ASN A 180 52.28 -36.23 -31.91
CA ASN A 180 52.64 -37.49 -31.26
C ASN A 180 51.60 -38.59 -31.50
N LYS A 181 50.31 -38.23 -31.48
CA LYS A 181 49.24 -39.17 -31.79
C LYS A 181 49.29 -39.62 -33.25
N LEU A 182 49.52 -38.71 -34.20
CA LEU A 182 49.68 -39.03 -35.62
C LEU A 182 50.90 -39.95 -35.87
N ILE A 183 52.02 -39.71 -35.19
CA ILE A 183 53.20 -40.59 -35.21
C ILE A 183 52.85 -41.98 -34.67
N SER A 184 52.16 -42.06 -33.52
CA SER A 184 51.76 -43.34 -32.91
C SER A 184 50.81 -44.17 -33.78
N LEU A 185 50.00 -43.49 -34.61
CA LEU A 185 49.09 -44.12 -35.56
C LEU A 185 49.76 -44.48 -36.90
N GLY A 186 51.04 -44.11 -37.08
CA GLY A 186 51.80 -44.37 -38.30
C GLY A 186 51.47 -43.45 -39.47
N PHE A 187 50.74 -42.35 -39.24
CA PHE A 187 50.45 -41.34 -40.27
C PHE A 187 51.59 -40.32 -40.43
N ASP A 188 52.40 -40.18 -39.38
CA ASP A 188 53.61 -39.37 -39.37
C ASP A 188 54.81 -40.19 -38.83
N SER A 189 56.03 -39.68 -38.96
CA SER A 189 57.24 -40.40 -38.58
C SER A 189 58.34 -39.48 -38.06
N GLY A 190 59.06 -39.94 -37.03
CA GLY A 190 60.16 -39.18 -36.43
C GLY A 190 59.82 -38.66 -35.04
N THR A 191 60.51 -37.61 -34.60
CA THR A 191 60.15 -36.84 -33.40
C THR A 191 59.19 -35.70 -33.80
N PRO A 192 58.26 -35.27 -32.92
CA PRO A 192 57.38 -34.14 -33.21
C PRO A 192 58.17 -32.91 -33.66
N ASP A 193 58.03 -32.52 -34.93
CA ASP A 193 58.69 -31.37 -35.55
C ASP A 193 57.69 -30.25 -35.91
N GLY A 194 56.44 -30.38 -35.47
CA GLY A 194 55.37 -29.43 -35.57
C GLY A 194 54.62 -29.48 -36.90
N ARG A 195 54.76 -30.56 -37.69
CA ARG A 195 54.21 -30.63 -39.04
C ARG A 195 54.07 -32.07 -39.56
N ILE A 196 53.10 -32.30 -40.44
CA ILE A 196 52.90 -33.59 -41.13
C ILE A 196 52.97 -33.39 -42.65
N LEU A 197 53.44 -34.38 -43.39
CA LEU A 197 53.41 -34.34 -44.86
C LEU A 197 51.96 -34.23 -45.36
N THR A 198 51.62 -33.15 -46.08
CA THR A 198 50.25 -32.84 -46.49
C THR A 198 49.63 -33.95 -47.35
N SER A 199 50.43 -34.57 -48.24
CA SER A 199 49.97 -35.67 -49.09
C SER A 199 49.63 -36.94 -48.30
N ARG A 200 50.29 -37.18 -47.16
CA ARG A 200 49.95 -38.29 -46.26
C ARG A 200 48.64 -38.02 -45.51
N ALA A 201 48.49 -36.83 -44.95
CA ALA A 201 47.26 -36.42 -44.27
C ALA A 201 46.02 -36.56 -45.19
N ALA A 202 46.14 -36.19 -46.46
CA ALA A 202 45.05 -36.22 -47.43
C ALA A 202 44.48 -37.62 -47.73
N LEU A 203 45.24 -38.70 -47.48
CA LEU A 203 44.82 -40.09 -47.73
C LEU A 203 44.11 -40.75 -46.54
N VAL A 204 44.14 -40.12 -45.36
CA VAL A 204 43.58 -40.70 -44.13
C VAL A 204 42.06 -40.62 -44.13
N THR A 205 41.39 -41.77 -44.03
CA THR A 205 39.92 -41.86 -44.01
C THR A 205 39.32 -42.07 -42.61
N TYR A 206 40.13 -42.49 -41.64
CA TYR A 206 39.72 -42.71 -40.25
C TYR A 206 40.80 -42.17 -39.32
N LEU A 207 40.42 -41.38 -38.33
CA LEU A 207 41.35 -40.79 -37.38
C LEU A 207 40.79 -40.88 -35.95
N ASN A 208 41.51 -41.59 -35.09
CA ASN A 208 41.17 -41.78 -33.68
C ASN A 208 42.20 -41.10 -32.78
N LEU A 209 41.77 -39.97 -32.22
CA LEU A 209 42.51 -39.09 -31.33
C LEU A 209 41.97 -39.15 -29.89
N TYR A 210 41.20 -40.19 -29.56
CA TYR A 210 40.61 -40.38 -28.24
C TYR A 210 41.65 -40.26 -27.13
N ASN A 211 41.32 -39.54 -26.06
CA ASN A 211 42.10 -39.46 -24.82
C ASN A 211 43.60 -39.19 -25.04
N SER A 212 43.91 -38.22 -25.89
CA SER A 212 45.28 -37.92 -26.31
C SER A 212 45.80 -36.59 -25.75
N SER A 213 45.06 -35.96 -24.83
CA SER A 213 45.41 -34.66 -24.21
C SER A 213 45.65 -33.52 -25.22
N ILE A 214 44.97 -33.57 -26.36
CA ILE A 214 45.10 -32.57 -27.44
C ILE A 214 44.33 -31.29 -27.07
N THR A 215 44.94 -30.13 -27.32
CA THR A 215 44.36 -28.81 -27.07
C THR A 215 44.05 -28.02 -28.34
N ASP A 216 44.78 -28.27 -29.43
CA ASP A 216 44.57 -27.65 -30.74
C ASP A 216 44.62 -28.69 -31.88
N LEU A 217 43.58 -28.73 -32.72
CA LEU A 217 43.50 -29.59 -33.91
C LEU A 217 43.83 -28.84 -35.22
N THR A 218 44.48 -27.68 -35.14
CA THR A 218 45.01 -27.01 -36.33
C THR A 218 45.85 -27.99 -37.17
N GLY A 219 45.55 -28.06 -38.46
CA GLY A 219 46.10 -29.03 -39.42
C GLY A 219 45.14 -30.16 -39.79
N ILE A 220 44.04 -30.37 -39.06
CA ILE A 220 42.98 -31.34 -39.40
C ILE A 220 42.34 -31.04 -40.78
N GLU A 221 42.41 -29.80 -41.24
CA GLU A 221 41.91 -29.37 -42.55
C GLU A 221 42.62 -30.04 -43.74
N ALA A 222 43.83 -30.58 -43.55
CA ALA A 222 44.55 -31.32 -44.59
C ALA A 222 44.04 -32.75 -44.80
N PHE A 223 43.21 -33.27 -43.88
CA PHE A 223 42.65 -34.62 -43.91
C PHE A 223 41.36 -34.64 -44.74
N VAL A 224 41.46 -34.27 -46.02
CA VAL A 224 40.31 -34.03 -46.91
C VAL A 224 39.49 -35.29 -47.21
N SER A 225 40.09 -36.48 -47.10
CA SER A 225 39.40 -37.78 -47.32
C SER A 225 38.80 -38.37 -46.03
N LEU A 226 38.84 -37.64 -44.91
CA LEU A 226 38.44 -38.14 -43.60
C LEU A 226 36.94 -38.37 -43.54
N LYS A 227 36.55 -39.63 -43.26
CA LYS A 227 35.15 -40.08 -43.14
C LYS A 227 34.73 -40.20 -41.68
N SER A 228 35.65 -40.58 -40.80
CA SER A 228 35.37 -40.77 -39.38
C SER A 228 36.44 -40.10 -38.53
N LEU A 229 36.01 -39.19 -37.66
CA LEU A 229 36.87 -38.51 -36.69
C LEU A 229 36.36 -38.77 -35.28
N ASP A 230 37.19 -39.39 -34.45
CA ASP A 230 37.01 -39.42 -32.99
C ASP A 230 38.11 -38.55 -32.37
N CYS A 231 37.74 -37.38 -31.89
CA CYS A 231 38.59 -36.49 -31.11
C CYS A 231 38.08 -36.31 -29.68
N SER A 232 37.33 -37.28 -29.17
CA SER A 232 36.71 -37.22 -27.86
C SER A 232 37.70 -37.39 -26.69
N THR A 233 37.31 -36.92 -25.51
CA THR A 233 38.13 -36.96 -24.28
C THR A 233 39.45 -36.22 -24.43
N ASN A 234 39.40 -34.99 -24.92
CA ASN A 234 40.56 -34.11 -25.07
C ASN A 234 40.31 -32.77 -24.35
N ARG A 235 41.07 -31.73 -24.69
CA ARG A 235 40.95 -30.39 -24.09
C ARG A 235 40.70 -29.32 -25.16
N LEU A 236 40.04 -29.70 -26.25
CA LEU A 236 39.76 -28.82 -27.37
C LEU A 236 38.78 -27.72 -26.96
N THR A 237 39.15 -26.47 -27.20
CA THR A 237 38.26 -25.31 -27.00
C THR A 237 37.54 -24.89 -28.28
N ARG A 238 38.06 -25.34 -29.43
CA ARG A 238 37.55 -25.09 -30.78
C ARG A 238 37.76 -26.32 -31.64
N LEU A 239 36.87 -26.53 -32.60
CA LEU A 239 37.00 -27.58 -33.61
C LEU A 239 36.53 -27.01 -34.95
N ASN A 240 37.39 -27.06 -35.96
CA ASN A 240 37.06 -26.67 -37.33
C ASN A 240 37.20 -27.88 -38.25
N VAL A 241 36.06 -28.45 -38.65
CA VAL A 241 35.97 -29.60 -39.57
C VAL A 241 35.41 -29.21 -40.95
N SER A 242 35.40 -27.92 -41.28
CA SER A 242 34.78 -27.39 -42.50
C SER A 242 35.41 -27.92 -43.81
N LYS A 243 36.68 -28.38 -43.76
CA LYS A 243 37.38 -28.97 -44.91
C LYS A 243 37.26 -30.49 -44.98
N ASN A 244 36.73 -31.13 -43.95
CA ASN A 244 36.52 -32.58 -43.89
C ASN A 244 35.10 -32.93 -44.38
N SER A 245 34.76 -32.51 -45.61
CA SER A 245 33.40 -32.64 -46.17
C SER A 245 32.97 -34.10 -46.41
N ALA A 246 33.92 -35.04 -46.39
CA ALA A 246 33.65 -36.48 -46.48
C ALA A 246 33.21 -37.11 -45.14
N LEU A 247 33.17 -36.36 -44.03
CA LEU A 247 32.80 -36.88 -42.71
C LEU A 247 31.38 -37.43 -42.69
N ASN A 248 31.25 -38.69 -42.29
CA ASN A 248 29.99 -39.36 -41.97
C ASN A 248 29.84 -39.65 -40.45
N TYR A 249 30.94 -39.67 -39.71
CA TYR A 249 30.97 -39.87 -38.27
C TYR A 249 31.88 -38.83 -37.60
N LEU A 250 31.34 -38.12 -36.62
CA LEU A 250 32.10 -37.22 -35.77
C LEU A 250 31.81 -37.51 -34.30
N ASP A 251 32.85 -37.77 -33.53
CA ASP A 251 32.81 -37.74 -32.06
C ASP A 251 33.82 -36.73 -31.52
N CYS A 252 33.32 -35.62 -31.01
CA CYS A 252 34.10 -34.60 -30.32
C CYS A 252 33.66 -34.45 -28.85
N SER A 253 33.10 -35.51 -28.27
CA SER A 253 32.58 -35.51 -26.90
C SER A 253 33.68 -35.32 -25.85
N ASN A 254 33.34 -34.92 -24.63
CA ASN A 254 34.29 -34.71 -23.52
C ASN A 254 35.45 -33.76 -23.90
N ASN A 255 35.10 -32.54 -24.27
CA ASN A 255 36.03 -31.46 -24.60
C ASN A 255 35.56 -30.14 -23.96
N LEU A 256 36.13 -29.01 -24.39
CA LEU A 256 35.80 -27.67 -23.90
C LEU A 256 35.24 -26.78 -25.03
N ILE A 257 34.64 -27.39 -26.07
CA ILE A 257 34.22 -26.69 -27.29
C ILE A 257 33.01 -25.80 -26.99
N THR A 258 33.12 -24.52 -27.34
CA THR A 258 32.04 -23.53 -27.12
C THR A 258 31.18 -23.28 -28.35
N THR A 259 31.73 -23.52 -29.54
CA THR A 259 31.05 -23.36 -30.83
C THR A 259 31.46 -24.47 -31.78
N LEU A 260 30.51 -25.00 -32.55
CA LEU A 260 30.74 -26.06 -33.53
C LEU A 260 29.91 -25.79 -34.78
N ASP A 261 30.58 -25.64 -35.91
CA ASP A 261 29.95 -25.47 -37.23
C ASP A 261 30.10 -26.77 -38.03
N LEU A 262 28.97 -27.37 -38.39
CA LEU A 262 28.87 -28.61 -39.17
C LEU A 262 28.23 -28.39 -40.55
N SER A 263 28.05 -27.14 -40.97
CA SER A 263 27.29 -26.78 -42.17
C SER A 263 27.87 -27.35 -43.48
N ASN A 264 29.17 -27.63 -43.52
CA ASN A 264 29.88 -28.22 -44.66
C ASN A 264 29.98 -29.76 -44.61
N ASN A 265 29.57 -30.39 -43.50
CA ASN A 265 29.66 -31.84 -43.28
C ASN A 265 28.31 -32.51 -43.58
N THR A 266 27.79 -32.27 -44.79
CA THR A 266 26.43 -32.67 -45.20
C THR A 266 26.20 -34.18 -45.25
N LEU A 267 27.28 -34.97 -45.26
CA LEU A 267 27.26 -36.44 -45.26
C LEU A 267 27.24 -37.06 -43.86
N LEU A 268 27.19 -36.26 -42.79
CA LEU A 268 27.13 -36.76 -41.41
C LEU A 268 25.89 -37.62 -41.17
N LEU A 269 26.13 -38.85 -40.71
CA LEU A 269 25.11 -39.78 -40.21
C LEU A 269 25.07 -39.76 -38.68
N THR A 270 26.24 -39.60 -38.05
CA THR A 270 26.39 -39.56 -36.59
C THR A 270 27.19 -38.33 -36.15
N ALA A 271 26.61 -37.55 -35.25
CA ALA A 271 27.27 -36.44 -34.58
C ALA A 271 27.18 -36.61 -33.06
N ARG A 272 28.34 -36.77 -32.41
CA ARG A 272 28.50 -36.88 -30.96
C ARG A 272 29.35 -35.72 -30.45
N CYS A 273 28.76 -34.88 -29.61
CA CYS A 273 29.41 -33.71 -29.02
C CYS A 273 29.00 -33.53 -27.56
N ILE A 274 28.78 -34.66 -26.86
CA ILE A 274 28.36 -34.70 -25.46
C ILE A 274 29.47 -34.14 -24.56
N TYR A 275 29.16 -33.54 -23.41
CA TYR A 275 30.13 -33.00 -22.46
C TYR A 275 31.06 -31.96 -23.11
N ASN A 276 30.46 -30.86 -23.55
CA ASN A 276 31.15 -29.69 -24.08
C ASN A 276 30.57 -28.42 -23.44
N LYS A 277 30.85 -27.25 -24.02
CA LYS A 277 30.34 -25.94 -23.59
C LYS A 277 29.53 -25.26 -24.69
N LEU A 278 28.90 -26.05 -25.56
CA LEU A 278 28.15 -25.55 -26.71
C LEU A 278 26.92 -24.78 -26.21
N THR A 279 26.65 -23.62 -26.82
CA THR A 279 25.47 -22.81 -26.51
C THR A 279 24.43 -22.83 -27.62
N ALA A 280 24.83 -23.24 -28.83
CA ALA A 280 23.98 -23.41 -29.99
C ALA A 280 24.56 -24.49 -30.92
N LEU A 281 23.66 -25.16 -31.65
CA LEU A 281 23.98 -26.09 -32.74
C LEU A 281 22.96 -25.90 -33.85
N ASP A 282 23.43 -25.95 -35.10
CA ASP A 282 22.57 -25.96 -36.28
C ASP A 282 22.87 -27.21 -37.12
N PHE A 283 21.83 -28.01 -37.34
CA PHE A 283 21.88 -29.21 -38.17
C PHE A 283 21.13 -29.03 -39.49
N SER A 284 20.76 -27.80 -39.87
CA SER A 284 19.86 -27.53 -41.00
C SER A 284 20.35 -28.06 -42.36
N ASN A 285 21.67 -28.22 -42.52
CA ASN A 285 22.33 -28.79 -43.71
C ASN A 285 22.67 -30.30 -43.57
N ASN A 286 22.55 -30.87 -42.37
CA ASN A 286 22.90 -32.26 -42.06
C ASN A 286 21.64 -33.14 -42.05
N THR A 287 20.92 -33.18 -43.19
CA THR A 287 19.62 -33.86 -43.29
C THR A 287 19.72 -35.39 -43.24
N ALA A 288 20.93 -35.95 -43.42
CA ALA A 288 21.21 -37.38 -43.39
C ALA A 288 21.43 -37.96 -41.98
N LEU A 289 21.47 -37.12 -40.94
CA LEU A 289 21.73 -37.55 -39.56
C LEU A 289 20.68 -38.56 -39.08
N THR A 290 21.15 -39.71 -38.62
CA THR A 290 20.34 -40.75 -37.96
C THR A 290 20.57 -40.77 -36.44
N SER A 291 21.75 -40.33 -35.97
CA SER A 291 22.07 -40.26 -34.55
C SER A 291 22.70 -38.92 -34.17
N ILE A 292 22.05 -38.21 -33.25
CA ILE A 292 22.51 -36.93 -32.71
C ILE A 292 22.63 -37.04 -31.20
N ARG A 293 23.83 -36.81 -30.67
CA ARG A 293 24.06 -36.76 -29.22
C ARG A 293 24.87 -35.53 -28.81
N PHE A 294 24.24 -34.61 -28.10
CA PHE A 294 24.84 -33.37 -27.61
C PHE A 294 24.50 -33.09 -26.14
N GLY A 295 24.25 -34.13 -25.37
CA GLY A 295 23.97 -33.99 -23.94
C GLY A 295 25.11 -33.29 -23.17
N HIS A 296 24.83 -32.77 -21.97
CA HIS A 296 25.80 -32.05 -21.14
C HIS A 296 26.46 -30.86 -21.87
N ASN A 297 25.62 -29.93 -22.32
CA ASN A 297 26.00 -28.67 -22.95
C ASN A 297 25.17 -27.52 -22.36
N GLN A 298 25.10 -26.36 -23.03
CA GLN A 298 24.42 -25.15 -22.58
C GLN A 298 23.39 -24.65 -23.60
N LEU A 299 22.81 -25.54 -24.41
CA LEU A 299 21.83 -25.17 -25.43
C LEU A 299 20.51 -24.75 -24.79
N THR A 300 19.89 -23.69 -25.31
CA THR A 300 18.56 -23.23 -24.89
C THR A 300 17.44 -23.60 -25.85
N SER A 301 17.79 -24.00 -27.07
CA SER A 301 16.86 -24.45 -28.12
C SER A 301 17.59 -25.34 -29.12
N ILE A 302 16.81 -26.15 -29.85
CA ILE A 302 17.29 -26.97 -30.96
C ILE A 302 16.16 -27.17 -31.96
N ASN A 303 16.49 -27.23 -33.25
CA ASN A 303 15.55 -27.58 -34.31
C ASN A 303 16.04 -28.85 -35.03
N VAL A 304 15.26 -29.92 -34.93
CA VAL A 304 15.53 -31.22 -35.56
C VAL A 304 14.51 -31.61 -36.63
N SER A 305 13.66 -30.67 -37.05
CA SER A 305 12.56 -30.91 -38.00
C SER A 305 13.02 -31.38 -39.38
N LYS A 306 14.26 -31.07 -39.78
CA LYS A 306 14.84 -31.47 -41.06
C LYS A 306 15.47 -32.86 -41.06
N GLN A 307 15.64 -33.49 -39.90
CA GLN A 307 16.24 -34.82 -39.76
C GLN A 307 15.15 -35.90 -39.77
N SER A 308 14.48 -36.10 -40.91
CA SER A 308 13.41 -37.12 -41.03
C SER A 308 13.90 -38.56 -40.85
N ALA A 309 15.21 -38.79 -41.02
CA ALA A 309 15.88 -40.07 -40.79
C ALA A 309 16.37 -40.27 -39.33
N LEU A 310 16.10 -39.31 -38.43
CA LEU A 310 16.58 -39.38 -37.04
C LEU A 310 15.98 -40.57 -36.29
N GLU A 311 16.86 -41.40 -35.75
CA GLU A 311 16.58 -42.61 -34.99
C GLU A 311 16.94 -42.45 -33.51
N GLU A 312 18.01 -41.72 -33.22
CA GLU A 312 18.54 -41.47 -31.88
C GLU A 312 18.75 -39.98 -31.62
N LEU A 313 18.15 -39.47 -30.53
CA LEU A 313 18.37 -38.11 -30.05
C LEU A 313 18.71 -38.10 -28.55
N ASP A 314 19.91 -37.66 -28.22
CA ASP A 314 20.30 -37.33 -26.84
C ASP A 314 20.62 -35.84 -26.73
N CYS A 315 19.70 -35.12 -26.10
CA CYS A 315 19.81 -33.70 -25.77
C CYS A 315 19.81 -33.45 -24.25
N SER A 316 20.12 -34.48 -23.46
CA SER A 316 20.08 -34.43 -21.98
C SER A 316 21.01 -33.37 -21.39
N TYR A 317 20.77 -32.91 -20.15
CA TYR A 317 21.66 -31.95 -19.46
C TYR A 317 21.98 -30.69 -20.29
N ASN A 318 20.93 -29.99 -20.71
CA ASN A 318 21.00 -28.71 -21.40
C ASN A 318 20.01 -27.72 -20.73
N SER A 319 19.63 -26.64 -21.40
CA SER A 319 18.65 -25.65 -20.95
C SER A 319 17.51 -25.47 -21.95
N ILE A 320 17.15 -26.52 -22.68
CA ILE A 320 16.16 -26.48 -23.75
C ILE A 320 14.76 -26.33 -23.15
N LYS A 321 13.99 -25.36 -23.65
CA LYS A 321 12.61 -25.09 -23.20
C LYS A 321 11.53 -25.74 -24.07
N VAL A 322 11.81 -25.88 -25.36
CA VAL A 322 10.87 -26.43 -26.35
C VAL A 322 11.63 -27.40 -27.23
N LEU A 323 11.06 -28.60 -27.39
CA LEU A 323 11.58 -29.64 -28.27
C LEU A 323 10.43 -30.18 -29.12
N ASP A 324 10.51 -29.95 -30.43
CA ASP A 324 9.59 -30.52 -31.41
C ASP A 324 10.27 -31.70 -32.14
N VAL A 325 9.73 -32.89 -31.92
CA VAL A 325 10.16 -34.14 -32.57
C VAL A 325 9.07 -34.78 -33.43
N THR A 326 8.00 -34.02 -33.74
CA THR A 326 6.83 -34.55 -34.45
C THR A 326 7.14 -34.98 -35.89
N SER A 327 8.20 -34.45 -36.49
CA SER A 327 8.68 -34.82 -37.83
C SER A 327 9.67 -36.00 -37.81
N ASN A 328 10.19 -36.41 -36.64
CA ASN A 328 11.20 -37.47 -36.50
C ASN A 328 10.52 -38.83 -36.27
N LEU A 329 9.82 -39.32 -37.30
CA LEU A 329 8.99 -40.54 -37.21
C LEU A 329 9.77 -41.84 -36.98
N ASN A 330 11.09 -41.82 -37.22
CA ASN A 330 11.97 -42.98 -37.03
C ASN A 330 12.57 -43.08 -35.62
N LEU A 331 12.31 -42.11 -34.75
CA LEU A 331 12.92 -42.00 -33.43
C LEU A 331 12.56 -43.21 -32.55
N TRP A 332 13.56 -44.03 -32.22
CA TRP A 332 13.41 -45.15 -31.29
C TRP A 332 13.97 -44.81 -29.90
N MET A 333 14.94 -43.89 -29.82
CA MET A 333 15.56 -43.43 -28.59
C MET A 333 15.49 -41.91 -28.45
N LEU A 334 14.91 -41.43 -27.34
CA LEU A 334 14.91 -40.04 -26.93
C LEU A 334 15.41 -39.88 -25.49
N MET A 335 16.53 -39.18 -25.32
CA MET A 335 17.03 -38.74 -24.03
C MET A 335 16.97 -37.21 -23.97
N CYS A 336 16.02 -36.69 -23.20
CA CYS A 336 15.80 -35.26 -23.03
C CYS A 336 15.70 -34.87 -21.55
N ASP A 337 16.25 -35.69 -20.66
CA ASP A 337 16.27 -35.41 -19.22
C ASP A 337 17.21 -34.24 -18.86
N ASN A 338 17.02 -33.66 -17.67
CA ASN A 338 17.81 -32.52 -17.20
C ASN A 338 17.78 -31.34 -18.18
N ASN A 339 16.58 -30.88 -18.52
CA ASN A 339 16.33 -29.71 -19.37
C ASN A 339 15.27 -28.79 -18.73
N LEU A 340 14.73 -27.85 -19.49
CA LEU A 340 13.69 -26.92 -19.06
C LEU A 340 12.39 -27.10 -19.86
N LEU A 341 12.14 -28.31 -20.39
CA LEU A 341 10.97 -28.56 -21.25
C LEU A 341 9.67 -28.35 -20.48
N GLU A 342 8.78 -27.52 -21.02
CA GLU A 342 7.46 -27.23 -20.41
C GLU A 342 6.35 -28.15 -20.91
N SER A 343 6.49 -28.68 -22.13
CA SER A 343 5.62 -29.67 -22.72
C SER A 343 6.40 -30.58 -23.67
N LEU A 344 5.91 -31.81 -23.86
CA LEU A 344 6.50 -32.76 -24.80
C LEU A 344 5.39 -33.61 -25.43
N ASN A 345 5.31 -33.59 -26.77
CA ASN A 345 4.34 -34.35 -27.53
C ASN A 345 5.04 -35.42 -28.38
N LEU A 346 4.79 -36.69 -28.03
CA LEU A 346 5.36 -37.88 -28.67
C LEU A 346 4.31 -38.73 -29.38
N SER A 347 3.09 -38.22 -29.57
CA SER A 347 1.96 -38.94 -30.18
C SER A 347 2.20 -39.45 -31.61
N LYS A 348 3.24 -38.94 -32.30
CA LYS A 348 3.63 -39.36 -33.65
C LYS A 348 4.84 -40.29 -33.70
N ASN A 349 5.57 -40.46 -32.60
CA ASN A 349 6.81 -41.22 -32.56
C ASN A 349 6.53 -42.69 -32.21
N THR A 350 5.93 -43.43 -33.15
CA THR A 350 5.43 -44.81 -32.94
C THR A 350 6.55 -45.87 -32.86
N LYS A 351 7.81 -45.50 -33.12
CA LYS A 351 8.96 -46.41 -32.99
C LYS A 351 9.68 -46.28 -31.65
N LEU A 352 9.23 -45.38 -30.78
CA LEU A 352 9.90 -45.08 -29.52
C LEU A 352 9.88 -46.30 -28.60
N THR A 353 11.06 -46.76 -28.19
CA THR A 353 11.23 -47.83 -27.21
C THR A 353 12.01 -47.35 -25.98
N TYR A 354 12.72 -46.21 -26.06
CA TYR A 354 13.57 -45.69 -24.99
C TYR A 354 13.33 -44.18 -24.77
N LEU A 355 12.93 -43.77 -23.56
CA LEU A 355 12.50 -42.40 -23.25
C LEU A 355 12.94 -41.91 -21.86
N PHE A 356 13.87 -40.97 -21.82
CA PHE A 356 14.22 -40.22 -20.61
C PHE A 356 13.70 -38.79 -20.69
N ALA A 357 12.62 -38.50 -19.96
CA ALA A 357 12.01 -37.17 -19.88
C ALA A 357 11.99 -36.63 -18.43
N ASN A 358 12.72 -37.28 -17.52
CA ASN A 358 12.82 -36.89 -16.12
C ASN A 358 13.60 -35.58 -15.94
N ILE A 359 13.40 -34.91 -14.80
CA ILE A 359 14.13 -33.68 -14.43
C ILE A 359 13.96 -32.60 -15.53
N ASN A 360 12.72 -32.19 -15.75
CA ASN A 360 12.32 -31.12 -16.66
C ASN A 360 11.34 -30.18 -15.94
N ARG A 361 10.61 -29.34 -16.68
CA ARG A 361 9.51 -28.50 -16.17
C ARG A 361 8.18 -28.88 -16.81
N LEU A 362 8.00 -30.16 -17.13
CA LEU A 362 6.85 -30.60 -17.91
C LEU A 362 5.57 -30.32 -17.11
N THR A 363 4.62 -29.69 -17.77
CA THR A 363 3.23 -29.53 -17.29
C THR A 363 2.30 -30.51 -17.99
N SER A 364 2.67 -30.90 -19.22
CA SER A 364 1.99 -31.90 -20.03
C SER A 364 3.00 -32.80 -20.74
N LEU A 365 2.69 -34.10 -20.76
CA LEU A 365 3.44 -35.11 -21.49
C LEU A 365 2.46 -36.02 -22.22
N ASN A 366 2.53 -36.02 -23.55
CA ASN A 366 1.72 -36.92 -24.37
C ASN A 366 2.60 -38.02 -24.96
N ILE A 367 2.44 -39.25 -24.45
CA ILE A 367 3.07 -40.45 -25.01
C ILE A 367 2.06 -41.39 -25.66
N GLN A 368 0.80 -41.00 -25.82
CA GLN A 368 -0.25 -41.80 -26.47
C GLN A 368 0.03 -41.89 -27.99
N ASN A 369 0.88 -42.84 -28.37
CA ASN A 369 1.39 -43.05 -29.72
C ASN A 369 0.97 -44.42 -30.31
N GLY A 370 0.11 -45.16 -29.61
CA GLY A 370 -0.35 -46.50 -29.99
C GLY A 370 0.67 -47.62 -29.73
N THR A 371 1.84 -47.31 -29.18
CA THR A 371 2.95 -48.26 -29.01
C THR A 371 3.59 -48.26 -27.63
N ASN A 372 2.87 -47.76 -26.61
CA ASN A 372 3.30 -47.74 -25.21
C ASN A 372 3.75 -49.11 -24.67
N TYR A 373 3.18 -50.20 -25.18
CA TYR A 373 3.55 -51.57 -24.83
C TYR A 373 5.01 -51.93 -25.21
N LEU A 374 5.66 -51.18 -26.11
CA LEU A 374 7.05 -51.39 -26.51
C LEU A 374 8.07 -50.93 -25.46
N PHE A 375 7.67 -50.11 -24.47
CA PHE A 375 8.54 -49.74 -23.36
C PHE A 375 8.70 -50.93 -22.41
N ASN A 376 9.83 -51.64 -22.51
CA ASN A 376 10.19 -52.75 -21.65
C ASN A 376 10.68 -52.25 -20.27
N PRO A 377 9.96 -52.53 -19.16
CA PRO A 377 10.29 -52.01 -17.83
C PRO A 377 11.66 -52.44 -17.27
N ASN A 378 12.27 -53.49 -17.82
CA ASN A 378 13.55 -54.06 -17.36
C ASN A 378 14.77 -53.68 -18.22
N THR A 379 14.57 -53.25 -19.48
CA THR A 379 15.67 -53.00 -20.42
C THR A 379 15.60 -51.64 -21.11
N SER A 380 14.43 -50.99 -21.14
CA SER A 380 14.24 -49.69 -21.76
C SER A 380 13.47 -48.77 -20.82
N VAL A 381 14.13 -47.72 -20.34
CA VAL A 381 13.61 -46.91 -19.26
C VAL A 381 12.69 -45.84 -19.85
N ALA A 382 11.42 -45.86 -19.43
CA ALA A 382 10.53 -44.72 -19.51
C ALA A 382 10.61 -44.00 -18.15
N ALA A 383 11.21 -42.82 -18.11
CA ALA A 383 11.40 -42.04 -16.88
C ALA A 383 10.76 -40.64 -17.03
N PHE A 384 9.89 -40.30 -16.08
CA PHE A 384 9.06 -39.09 -16.08
C PHE A 384 9.16 -38.28 -14.78
N TYR A 385 9.86 -38.80 -13.76
CA TYR A 385 9.99 -38.18 -12.44
C TYR A 385 10.86 -36.91 -12.45
N GLY A 386 10.81 -36.08 -11.41
CA GLY A 386 11.53 -34.81 -11.38
C GLY A 386 10.89 -33.72 -12.25
N ASN A 387 9.60 -33.86 -12.57
CA ASN A 387 8.75 -32.87 -13.21
C ASN A 387 7.68 -32.39 -12.20
N PRO A 388 8.02 -31.44 -11.32
CA PRO A 388 7.16 -31.05 -10.20
C PRO A 388 5.82 -30.40 -10.59
N ASP A 389 5.65 -30.02 -11.87
CA ASP A 389 4.41 -29.43 -12.38
C ASP A 389 3.60 -30.39 -13.26
N LEU A 390 4.11 -31.62 -13.50
CA LEU A 390 3.45 -32.60 -14.35
C LEU A 390 2.30 -33.25 -13.60
N ARG A 391 1.06 -32.98 -14.03
CA ARG A 391 -0.16 -33.55 -13.41
C ARG A 391 -0.74 -34.72 -14.21
N CYS A 392 -0.58 -34.69 -15.53
CA CYS A 392 -1.18 -35.65 -16.43
C CYS A 392 -0.16 -36.15 -17.46
N ILE A 393 -0.04 -37.48 -17.56
CA ILE A 393 0.73 -38.16 -18.60
C ILE A 393 -0.27 -38.92 -19.47
N GLN A 394 -0.41 -38.49 -20.73
CA GLN A 394 -1.36 -39.08 -21.65
C GLN A 394 -0.77 -40.39 -22.22
N VAL A 395 -1.48 -41.50 -22.00
CA VAL A 395 -1.02 -42.86 -22.36
C VAL A 395 -2.06 -43.59 -23.21
N ASP A 396 -1.63 -44.66 -23.89
CA ASP A 396 -2.52 -45.53 -24.66
C ASP A 396 -3.47 -46.32 -23.76
N ASN A 397 -2.98 -46.82 -22.62
CA ASN A 397 -3.75 -47.61 -21.67
C ASN A 397 -3.34 -47.28 -20.23
N VAL A 398 -4.28 -46.73 -19.44
CA VAL A 398 -4.03 -46.28 -18.05
C VAL A 398 -3.75 -47.44 -17.10
N ALA A 399 -4.40 -48.60 -17.28
CA ALA A 399 -4.20 -49.75 -16.40
C ALA A 399 -2.78 -50.33 -16.57
N GLU A 400 -2.35 -50.53 -17.82
CA GLU A 400 -1.01 -51.03 -18.15
C GLU A 400 0.08 -50.03 -17.71
N ALA A 401 -0.14 -48.73 -17.89
CA ALA A 401 0.79 -47.70 -17.46
C ALA A 401 0.96 -47.67 -15.93
N ASN A 402 -0.13 -47.84 -15.16
CA ASN A 402 -0.06 -47.92 -13.70
C ASN A 402 0.65 -49.20 -13.23
N GLU A 403 0.47 -50.32 -13.91
CA GLU A 403 1.17 -51.57 -13.56
C GLU A 403 2.69 -51.44 -13.80
N ARG A 404 3.10 -50.86 -14.94
CA ARG A 404 4.50 -50.85 -15.37
C ARG A 404 5.31 -49.64 -14.90
N TRP A 405 4.67 -48.47 -14.75
CA TRP A 405 5.38 -47.18 -14.61
C TRP A 405 4.93 -46.32 -13.43
N VAL A 406 4.16 -46.86 -12.48
CA VAL A 406 3.72 -46.10 -11.29
C VAL A 406 4.89 -45.45 -10.52
N ASN A 407 6.04 -46.12 -10.45
CA ASN A 407 7.25 -45.64 -9.78
C ASN A 407 8.18 -44.82 -10.69
N ARG A 408 7.73 -44.47 -11.90
CA ARG A 408 8.54 -43.75 -12.90
C ARG A 408 8.07 -42.31 -13.12
N LYS A 409 7.11 -41.82 -12.35
CA LYS A 409 6.54 -40.46 -12.41
C LYS A 409 6.59 -39.79 -11.03
N ASP A 410 6.43 -38.47 -10.98
CA ASP A 410 6.24 -37.76 -9.72
C ASP A 410 4.92 -38.17 -9.03
N ALA A 411 4.88 -38.03 -7.71
CA ALA A 411 3.73 -38.46 -6.89
C ALA A 411 2.41 -37.81 -7.33
N ILE A 412 2.46 -36.56 -7.77
CA ILE A 412 1.31 -35.74 -8.20
C ILE A 412 0.86 -36.01 -9.64
N ALA A 413 1.69 -36.70 -10.45
CA ALA A 413 1.35 -37.01 -11.83
C ALA A 413 0.42 -38.23 -11.87
N SER A 414 -0.49 -38.27 -12.84
CA SER A 414 -1.40 -39.41 -13.08
C SER A 414 -1.38 -39.80 -14.55
N PHE A 415 -1.58 -41.10 -14.82
CA PHE A 415 -1.77 -41.58 -16.19
C PHE A 415 -3.24 -41.42 -16.60
N SER A 416 -3.49 -40.87 -17.78
CA SER A 416 -4.84 -40.68 -18.33
C SER A 416 -4.85 -40.99 -19.83
N THR A 417 -6.00 -41.37 -20.39
CA THR A 417 -6.18 -41.41 -21.86
C THR A 417 -6.53 -40.04 -22.45
N ASP A 418 -6.84 -39.05 -21.62
CA ASP A 418 -7.16 -37.67 -21.99
C ASP A 418 -6.49 -36.69 -21.01
N CYS A 419 -5.61 -35.84 -21.54
CA CYS A 419 -4.90 -34.79 -20.80
C CYS A 419 -5.19 -33.38 -21.38
N ALA A 420 -6.36 -33.16 -21.99
CA ALA A 420 -6.74 -31.84 -22.52
C ALA A 420 -6.48 -30.72 -21.49
N ALA A 421 -5.98 -29.57 -21.94
CA ALA A 421 -5.70 -28.44 -21.06
C ALA A 421 -7.02 -27.78 -20.64
N TYR A 422 -7.22 -27.65 -19.33
CA TYR A 422 -8.36 -26.96 -18.76
C TYR A 422 -7.86 -25.79 -17.90
N THR A 423 -8.61 -24.69 -17.94
CA THR A 423 -8.47 -23.56 -17.03
C THR A 423 -9.33 -23.84 -15.81
N LEU A 424 -8.73 -23.73 -14.62
CA LEU A 424 -9.47 -23.91 -13.37
C LEU A 424 -10.46 -22.75 -13.18
N ILE A 425 -11.69 -23.09 -12.79
CA ILE A 425 -12.76 -22.16 -12.46
C ILE A 425 -13.28 -22.53 -11.06
N PRO A 426 -12.57 -22.13 -9.99
CA PRO A 426 -12.89 -22.58 -8.62
C PRO A 426 -14.26 -22.11 -8.13
N ASP A 427 -14.71 -20.95 -8.59
CA ASP A 427 -16.01 -20.39 -8.24
C ASP A 427 -17.12 -21.05 -9.06
N THR A 428 -18.00 -21.78 -8.36
CA THR A 428 -19.09 -22.52 -9.01
C THR A 428 -20.11 -21.59 -9.67
N ASN A 429 -20.26 -20.35 -9.22
CA ASN A 429 -21.16 -19.39 -9.87
C ASN A 429 -20.54 -18.84 -11.15
N PHE A 430 -19.21 -18.66 -11.19
CA PHE A 430 -18.50 -18.30 -12.41
C PHE A 430 -18.62 -19.40 -13.45
N GLU A 431 -18.36 -20.65 -13.08
CA GLU A 431 -18.52 -21.80 -13.98
C GLU A 431 -19.95 -21.96 -14.49
N LYS A 432 -20.96 -21.90 -13.59
CA LYS A 432 -22.38 -21.90 -13.99
C LYS A 432 -22.70 -20.80 -15.00
N LYS A 433 -22.10 -19.62 -14.85
CA LYS A 433 -22.30 -18.52 -15.80
C LYS A 433 -21.65 -18.82 -17.15
N LEU A 434 -20.46 -19.43 -17.18
CA LEU A 434 -19.82 -19.89 -18.42
C LEU A 434 -20.62 -20.97 -19.14
N ILE A 435 -21.23 -21.90 -18.39
CA ILE A 435 -22.14 -22.92 -18.92
C ILE A 435 -23.38 -22.25 -19.52
N ALA A 436 -24.01 -21.32 -18.80
CA ALA A 436 -25.18 -20.58 -19.28
C ALA A 436 -24.91 -19.76 -20.54
N LEU A 437 -23.65 -19.33 -20.73
CA LEU A 437 -23.18 -18.62 -21.93
C LEU A 437 -22.75 -19.58 -23.06
N GLY A 438 -22.79 -20.90 -22.84
CA GLY A 438 -22.38 -21.92 -23.81
C GLY A 438 -20.86 -22.00 -24.06
N ILE A 439 -20.06 -21.39 -23.18
CA ILE A 439 -18.59 -21.40 -23.25
C ILE A 439 -18.07 -22.72 -22.65
N ASP A 440 -18.60 -23.10 -21.50
CA ASP A 440 -18.34 -24.40 -20.87
C ASP A 440 -19.39 -25.43 -21.34
N LYS A 441 -18.92 -26.57 -21.84
CA LYS A 441 -19.74 -27.58 -22.54
C LYS A 441 -19.75 -28.94 -21.84
N ASP A 442 -18.81 -29.20 -20.95
CA ASP A 442 -18.69 -30.45 -20.19
C ASP A 442 -19.37 -30.38 -18.81
N GLY A 443 -19.92 -29.21 -18.46
CA GLY A 443 -20.76 -29.01 -17.27
C GLY A 443 -19.94 -28.72 -16.03
N ALA A 444 -20.62 -28.40 -14.92
CA ALA A 444 -19.95 -27.85 -13.74
C ALA A 444 -19.04 -28.88 -13.06
N ASN A 445 -17.72 -28.73 -13.25
CA ASN A 445 -16.70 -29.64 -12.77
C ASN A 445 -15.45 -28.91 -12.20
N GLY A 446 -15.57 -27.59 -11.96
CA GLY A 446 -14.53 -26.69 -11.47
C GLY A 446 -13.50 -26.28 -12.51
N LYS A 447 -13.74 -26.50 -13.80
CA LYS A 447 -12.78 -26.25 -14.88
C LYS A 447 -13.49 -26.00 -16.22
N VAL A 448 -12.82 -25.32 -17.13
CA VAL A 448 -13.29 -25.12 -18.52
C VAL A 448 -12.17 -25.48 -19.48
N LEU A 449 -12.49 -26.14 -20.60
CA LEU A 449 -11.48 -26.38 -21.64
C LEU A 449 -10.84 -25.07 -22.07
N THR A 450 -9.51 -24.95 -21.97
CA THR A 450 -8.80 -23.72 -22.30
C THR A 450 -9.01 -23.33 -23.77
N SER A 451 -9.22 -24.30 -24.66
CA SER A 451 -9.58 -24.07 -26.06
C SER A 451 -10.95 -23.40 -26.25
N ASN A 452 -11.92 -23.62 -25.36
CA ASN A 452 -13.25 -23.01 -25.46
C ASN A 452 -13.22 -21.50 -25.11
N ILE A 453 -12.29 -21.08 -24.27
CA ILE A 453 -12.16 -19.67 -23.83
C ILE A 453 -11.18 -18.87 -24.69
N ALA A 454 -10.31 -19.53 -25.46
CA ALA A 454 -9.21 -18.91 -26.21
C ALA A 454 -9.65 -17.85 -27.23
N SER A 455 -10.87 -17.96 -27.79
CA SER A 455 -11.41 -17.02 -28.79
C SER A 455 -12.46 -16.05 -28.23
N VAL A 456 -12.73 -16.05 -26.92
CA VAL A 456 -13.78 -15.22 -26.32
C VAL A 456 -13.29 -13.77 -26.22
N THR A 457 -13.93 -12.86 -26.94
CA THR A 457 -13.61 -11.41 -26.95
C THR A 457 -14.53 -10.59 -26.05
N TYR A 458 -15.73 -11.08 -25.78
CA TYR A 458 -16.75 -10.41 -24.96
C TYR A 458 -17.25 -11.35 -23.87
N LEU A 459 -17.20 -10.89 -22.62
CA LEU A 459 -17.71 -11.66 -21.48
C LEU A 459 -18.55 -10.76 -20.57
N ASN A 460 -19.83 -11.13 -20.40
CA ASN A 460 -20.75 -10.50 -19.45
C ASN A 460 -21.20 -11.51 -18.39
N ILE A 461 -20.70 -11.29 -17.18
CA ILE A 461 -20.87 -12.14 -16.00
C ILE A 461 -21.43 -11.31 -14.82
N THR A 462 -22.17 -10.25 -15.13
CA THR A 462 -22.75 -9.32 -14.15
C THR A 462 -23.82 -9.98 -13.29
N HIS A 463 -24.03 -9.50 -12.05
CA HIS A 463 -25.07 -9.97 -11.12
C HIS A 463 -25.16 -11.50 -10.97
N SER A 464 -24.02 -12.19 -11.00
CA SER A 464 -23.96 -13.65 -11.01
C SER A 464 -23.54 -14.24 -9.67
N SER A 465 -23.43 -13.41 -8.62
CA SER A 465 -22.98 -13.81 -7.27
C SER A 465 -21.59 -14.45 -7.25
N ILE A 466 -20.70 -14.03 -8.16
CA ILE A 466 -19.33 -14.54 -8.28
C ILE A 466 -18.46 -13.92 -7.18
N THR A 467 -17.66 -14.74 -6.49
CA THR A 467 -16.74 -14.31 -5.42
C THR A 467 -15.28 -14.39 -5.84
N ASP A 468 -14.93 -15.34 -6.71
CA ASP A 468 -13.58 -15.55 -7.22
C ASP A 468 -13.61 -15.65 -8.75
N LEU A 469 -12.81 -14.81 -9.41
CA LEU A 469 -12.70 -14.75 -10.88
C LEU A 469 -11.43 -15.42 -11.42
N THR A 470 -10.78 -16.25 -10.60
CA THR A 470 -9.65 -17.09 -11.02
C THR A 470 -10.01 -17.88 -12.28
N GLY A 471 -9.09 -17.85 -13.25
CA GLY A 471 -9.26 -18.42 -14.59
C GLY A 471 -9.52 -17.36 -15.66
N ILE A 472 -9.97 -16.14 -15.29
CA ILE A 472 -10.15 -15.04 -16.26
C ILE A 472 -8.84 -14.66 -16.98
N GLN A 473 -7.70 -14.91 -16.35
CA GLN A 473 -6.36 -14.66 -16.90
C GLN A 473 -6.10 -15.44 -18.20
N ASP A 474 -6.79 -16.57 -18.42
CA ASP A 474 -6.62 -17.38 -19.63
C ASP A 474 -7.51 -16.93 -20.80
N PHE A 475 -8.43 -15.97 -20.59
CA PHE A 475 -9.24 -15.34 -21.65
C PHE A 475 -8.41 -14.29 -22.41
N ARG A 476 -7.38 -14.73 -23.12
CA ARG A 476 -6.37 -13.84 -23.76
C ARG A 476 -6.91 -12.99 -24.91
N ALA A 477 -8.02 -13.39 -25.53
CA ALA A 477 -8.68 -12.63 -26.60
C ALA A 477 -9.64 -11.54 -26.10
N LEU A 478 -9.86 -11.45 -24.78
CA LEU A 478 -10.90 -10.60 -24.21
C LEU A 478 -10.65 -9.10 -24.44
N THR A 479 -11.62 -8.44 -25.08
CA THR A 479 -11.65 -6.98 -25.31
C THR A 479 -12.64 -6.28 -24.40
N ASN A 480 -13.70 -6.97 -23.94
CA ASN A 480 -14.76 -6.40 -23.12
C ASN A 480 -15.11 -7.35 -21.95
N LEU A 481 -14.91 -6.87 -20.72
CA LEU A 481 -15.28 -7.59 -19.50
C LEU A 481 -16.29 -6.78 -18.69
N TYR A 482 -17.49 -7.34 -18.53
CA TYR A 482 -18.51 -6.81 -17.62
C TYR A 482 -18.72 -7.80 -16.46
N CYS A 483 -18.27 -7.42 -15.27
CA CYS A 483 -18.33 -8.21 -14.05
C CYS A 483 -18.89 -7.45 -12.84
N TYR A 484 -19.59 -6.34 -13.07
CA TYR A 484 -20.21 -5.54 -12.01
C TYR A 484 -21.39 -6.26 -11.30
N GLY A 485 -21.66 -5.89 -10.05
CA GLY A 485 -22.75 -6.45 -9.24
C GLY A 485 -22.46 -7.85 -8.69
N ASN A 486 -21.19 -8.13 -8.38
CA ASN A 486 -20.74 -9.42 -7.85
C ASN A 486 -20.11 -9.24 -6.45
N GLN A 487 -19.37 -10.24 -5.96
CA GLN A 487 -18.72 -10.23 -4.65
C GLN A 487 -17.20 -10.39 -4.76
N ILE A 488 -16.61 -9.97 -5.89
CA ILE A 488 -15.20 -10.16 -6.22
C ILE A 488 -14.35 -9.25 -5.32
N ALA A 489 -13.44 -9.84 -4.55
CA ALA A 489 -12.50 -9.10 -3.70
C ALA A 489 -11.15 -8.84 -4.38
N ASN A 490 -10.71 -9.76 -5.25
CA ASN A 490 -9.47 -9.68 -5.98
C ASN A 490 -9.75 -9.90 -7.48
N LEU A 491 -9.32 -8.97 -8.33
CA LEU A 491 -9.47 -9.07 -9.77
C LEU A 491 -8.10 -8.95 -10.43
N ASP A 492 -7.61 -10.07 -10.94
CA ASP A 492 -6.37 -10.13 -11.72
C ASP A 492 -6.69 -10.28 -13.21
N ILE A 493 -6.42 -9.21 -13.94
CA ILE A 493 -6.61 -9.09 -15.40
C ILE A 493 -5.29 -8.83 -16.12
N SER A 494 -4.17 -9.12 -15.48
CA SER A 494 -2.84 -8.80 -15.98
C SER A 494 -2.52 -9.46 -17.34
N ASN A 495 -3.11 -10.63 -17.61
CA ASN A 495 -2.95 -11.37 -18.87
C ASN A 495 -4.00 -11.02 -19.95
N ASN A 496 -5.04 -10.22 -19.63
CA ASN A 496 -6.05 -9.78 -20.60
C ASN A 496 -5.57 -8.54 -21.35
N LEU A 497 -4.49 -8.67 -22.12
CA LEU A 497 -3.77 -7.54 -22.74
C LEU A 497 -4.57 -6.76 -23.79
N ASN A 498 -5.60 -7.39 -24.37
CA ASN A 498 -6.46 -6.79 -25.40
C ASN A 498 -7.67 -6.02 -24.83
N LEU A 499 -7.79 -5.94 -23.50
CA LEU A 499 -8.96 -5.36 -22.84
C LEU A 499 -9.08 -3.86 -23.16
N SER A 500 -10.18 -3.50 -23.82
CA SER A 500 -10.54 -2.11 -24.17
C SER A 500 -11.64 -1.55 -23.26
N THR A 501 -12.49 -2.41 -22.70
CA THR A 501 -13.52 -2.02 -21.74
C THR A 501 -13.51 -2.94 -20.53
N LEU A 502 -13.46 -2.34 -19.33
CA LEU A 502 -13.61 -3.04 -18.06
C LEU A 502 -14.71 -2.37 -17.23
N SER A 503 -15.73 -3.14 -16.87
CA SER A 503 -16.77 -2.73 -15.93
C SER A 503 -16.81 -3.70 -14.74
N CYS A 504 -16.19 -3.32 -13.64
CA CYS A 504 -16.01 -4.14 -12.44
C CYS A 504 -16.54 -3.49 -11.15
N GLY A 505 -17.39 -2.45 -11.27
CA GLY A 505 -18.04 -1.80 -10.13
C GLY A 505 -18.96 -2.72 -9.30
N GLU A 506 -19.50 -2.23 -8.18
CA GLU A 506 -20.39 -2.99 -7.27
C GLU A 506 -19.79 -4.35 -6.89
N ASN A 507 -18.54 -4.33 -6.45
CA ASN A 507 -17.76 -5.49 -6.00
C ASN A 507 -17.01 -5.15 -4.70
N LYS A 508 -16.27 -6.11 -4.13
CA LYS A 508 -15.51 -5.95 -2.87
C LYS A 508 -14.04 -5.59 -3.10
N LEU A 509 -13.71 -4.99 -4.25
CA LEU A 509 -12.33 -4.67 -4.64
C LEU A 509 -11.71 -3.61 -3.72
N THR A 510 -10.60 -3.93 -3.07
CA THR A 510 -9.78 -2.99 -2.28
C THR A 510 -8.58 -2.47 -3.05
N SER A 511 -8.18 -3.17 -4.11
CA SER A 511 -7.15 -2.75 -5.07
C SER A 511 -7.52 -3.23 -6.47
N LEU A 512 -7.02 -2.54 -7.48
CA LEU A 512 -7.17 -2.93 -8.88
C LEU A 512 -5.91 -2.51 -9.66
N ASN A 513 -5.30 -3.46 -10.37
CA ASN A 513 -4.12 -3.20 -11.20
C ASN A 513 -4.50 -3.28 -12.69
N VAL A 514 -4.43 -2.14 -13.38
CA VAL A 514 -4.73 -2.02 -14.83
C VAL A 514 -3.48 -1.71 -15.67
N SER A 515 -2.29 -1.76 -15.08
CA SER A 515 -1.02 -1.31 -15.70
C SER A 515 -0.61 -2.07 -16.96
N SER A 516 -1.11 -3.30 -17.13
CA SER A 516 -0.85 -4.17 -18.29
C SER A 516 -1.90 -4.02 -19.40
N ASN A 517 -3.06 -3.44 -19.10
CA ASN A 517 -4.19 -3.30 -20.03
C ASN A 517 -4.08 -2.00 -20.84
N LEU A 518 -3.04 -1.89 -21.68
CA LEU A 518 -2.69 -0.65 -22.38
C LEU A 518 -3.74 -0.19 -23.41
N ALA A 519 -4.61 -1.10 -23.87
CA ALA A 519 -5.68 -0.83 -24.82
C ALA A 519 -6.98 -0.27 -24.19
N LEU A 520 -6.99 -0.09 -22.85
CA LEU A 520 -8.19 0.30 -22.11
C LEU A 520 -8.65 1.71 -22.48
N LYS A 521 -9.90 1.81 -22.95
CA LYS A 521 -10.60 3.05 -23.32
C LYS A 521 -11.67 3.46 -22.31
N SER A 522 -12.31 2.49 -21.67
CA SER A 522 -13.36 2.73 -20.68
C SER A 522 -13.13 1.86 -19.46
N LEU A 523 -13.02 2.50 -18.30
CA LEU A 523 -12.84 1.86 -16.99
C LEU A 523 -13.93 2.32 -16.03
N THR A 524 -14.81 1.39 -15.65
CA THR A 524 -15.87 1.63 -14.65
C THR A 524 -15.65 0.70 -13.46
N CYS A 525 -15.25 1.28 -12.33
CA CYS A 525 -15.00 0.61 -11.06
C CYS A 525 -15.64 1.39 -9.90
N SER A 526 -16.91 1.75 -10.05
CA SER A 526 -17.68 2.47 -9.03
C SER A 526 -18.24 1.54 -7.95
N TYR A 527 -18.57 2.04 -6.76
CA TYR A 527 -19.11 1.23 -5.65
C TYR A 527 -18.20 0.04 -5.30
N THR A 528 -16.92 0.35 -5.10
CA THR A 528 -15.91 -0.61 -4.59
C THR A 528 -15.26 -0.05 -3.32
N GLN A 529 -14.12 -0.57 -2.90
CA GLN A 529 -13.42 -0.18 -1.68
C GLN A 529 -12.01 0.36 -1.96
N LEU A 530 -11.75 0.84 -3.19
CA LEU A 530 -10.43 1.28 -3.63
C LEU A 530 -9.97 2.50 -2.83
N SER A 531 -8.74 2.44 -2.29
CA SER A 531 -8.07 3.60 -1.65
C SER A 531 -7.14 4.34 -2.61
N THR A 532 -6.65 3.64 -3.65
CA THR A 532 -5.85 4.20 -4.75
C THR A 532 -6.18 3.48 -6.06
N ILE A 533 -5.87 4.14 -7.18
CA ILE A 533 -5.92 3.54 -8.52
C ILE A 533 -4.85 4.21 -9.39
N ASP A 534 -4.03 3.42 -10.07
CA ASP A 534 -3.01 3.92 -11.02
C ASP A 534 -3.48 3.65 -12.45
N VAL A 535 -3.74 4.74 -13.19
CA VAL A 535 -4.14 4.72 -14.60
C VAL A 535 -3.09 5.36 -15.52
N SER A 536 -1.89 5.63 -15.00
CA SER A 536 -0.84 6.39 -15.69
C SER A 536 -0.35 5.75 -16.99
N ARG A 537 -0.53 4.43 -17.14
CA ARG A 537 -0.15 3.66 -18.34
C ARG A 537 -1.29 3.47 -19.34
N ASN A 538 -2.54 3.77 -18.96
CA ASN A 538 -3.72 3.58 -19.81
C ASN A 538 -3.96 4.84 -20.67
N LEU A 539 -3.03 5.15 -21.56
CA LEU A 539 -3.03 6.40 -22.34
C LEU A 539 -4.22 6.54 -23.31
N ALA A 540 -4.88 5.42 -23.64
CA ALA A 540 -6.05 5.37 -24.51
C ALA A 540 -7.38 5.65 -23.79
N LEU A 541 -7.37 5.95 -22.49
CA LEU A 541 -8.57 6.10 -21.67
C LEU A 541 -9.38 7.34 -22.07
N GLU A 542 -10.63 7.10 -22.49
CA GLU A 542 -11.62 8.10 -22.87
C GLU A 542 -12.68 8.28 -21.76
N GLU A 543 -12.95 7.23 -20.99
CA GLU A 543 -13.93 7.23 -19.90
C GLU A 543 -13.35 6.60 -18.63
N LEU A 544 -13.50 7.30 -17.51
CA LEU A 544 -13.11 6.82 -16.20
C LEU A 544 -14.22 7.10 -15.19
N ASN A 545 -14.80 6.04 -14.62
CA ASN A 545 -15.68 6.13 -13.47
C ASN A 545 -15.13 5.31 -12.31
N VAL A 546 -14.71 6.00 -11.25
CA VAL A 546 -14.26 5.43 -9.97
C VAL A 546 -15.05 6.02 -8.80
N SER A 547 -16.31 6.38 -9.04
CA SER A 547 -17.19 6.98 -8.05
C SER A 547 -17.53 6.00 -6.92
N VAL A 548 -17.79 6.51 -5.72
CA VAL A 548 -18.15 5.71 -4.53
C VAL A 548 -17.04 4.71 -4.20
N ASN A 549 -15.90 5.27 -3.79
CA ASN A 549 -14.70 4.56 -3.33
C ASN A 549 -14.11 5.29 -2.11
N ASN A 550 -12.91 4.91 -1.68
CA ASN A 550 -12.18 5.52 -0.58
C ASN A 550 -10.96 6.34 -1.06
N LEU A 551 -10.99 6.84 -2.30
CA LEU A 551 -9.84 7.56 -2.89
C LEU A 551 -9.61 8.90 -2.19
N ILE A 552 -8.36 9.19 -1.83
CA ILE A 552 -7.94 10.49 -1.28
C ILE A 552 -7.24 11.37 -2.32
N ASN A 553 -6.79 10.78 -3.42
CA ASN A 553 -6.21 11.45 -4.58
C ASN A 553 -6.42 10.57 -5.83
N ILE A 554 -6.22 11.16 -7.00
CA ILE A 554 -6.18 10.45 -8.27
C ILE A 554 -5.26 11.21 -9.23
N ASP A 555 -4.33 10.50 -9.88
CA ASP A 555 -3.50 11.06 -10.95
C ASP A 555 -4.01 10.58 -12.31
N VAL A 556 -4.61 11.51 -13.05
CA VAL A 556 -5.10 11.32 -14.41
C VAL A 556 -4.31 12.13 -15.44
N SER A 557 -3.16 12.70 -15.04
CA SER A 557 -2.37 13.64 -15.85
C SER A 557 -1.86 13.09 -17.18
N LYS A 558 -1.86 11.75 -17.34
CA LYS A 558 -1.45 11.06 -18.57
C LYS A 558 -2.62 10.67 -19.48
N ASN A 559 -3.86 10.73 -18.99
CA ASN A 559 -5.05 10.29 -19.71
C ASN A 559 -5.68 11.45 -20.50
N LEU A 560 -4.94 12.02 -21.44
CA LEU A 560 -5.31 13.26 -22.15
C LEU A 560 -6.52 13.12 -23.08
N LEU A 561 -6.98 11.90 -23.34
CA LEU A 561 -8.14 11.60 -24.20
C LEU A 561 -9.46 11.51 -23.43
N LEU A 562 -9.47 11.81 -22.13
CA LEU A 562 -10.67 11.75 -21.30
C LEU A 562 -11.78 12.69 -21.82
N LYS A 563 -12.93 12.08 -22.11
CA LYS A 563 -14.22 12.72 -22.43
C LYS A 563 -15.17 12.67 -21.25
N LYS A 564 -15.04 11.65 -20.40
CA LYS A 564 -15.89 11.45 -19.23
C LYS A 564 -15.06 11.09 -18.00
N LEU A 565 -15.18 11.90 -16.95
CA LEU A 565 -14.51 11.67 -15.67
C LEU A 565 -15.52 11.73 -14.52
N GLU A 566 -15.72 10.62 -13.84
CA GLU A 566 -16.64 10.48 -12.71
C GLU A 566 -15.89 9.94 -11.48
N ILE A 567 -15.69 10.81 -10.49
CA ILE A 567 -14.98 10.52 -9.24
C ILE A 567 -15.82 10.84 -8.00
N ALA A 568 -17.14 10.96 -8.16
CA ALA A 568 -18.06 11.36 -7.10
C ALA A 568 -17.99 10.42 -5.88
N ASN A 569 -18.35 10.90 -4.68
CA ASN A 569 -18.33 10.14 -3.43
C ASN A 569 -16.95 9.51 -3.14
N ASN A 570 -15.92 10.36 -3.12
CA ASN A 570 -14.55 10.03 -2.71
C ASN A 570 -14.02 11.11 -1.74
N ASN A 571 -12.83 10.94 -1.18
CA ASN A 571 -12.21 11.90 -0.26
C ASN A 571 -11.16 12.80 -0.93
N ILE A 572 -11.32 13.11 -2.23
CA ILE A 572 -10.35 13.87 -3.03
C ILE A 572 -10.49 15.39 -2.77
N PRO A 573 -9.42 16.11 -2.36
CA PRO A 573 -9.49 17.53 -2.02
C PRO A 573 -9.22 18.50 -3.19
N ALA A 574 -8.62 18.02 -4.28
CA ALA A 574 -8.29 18.80 -5.46
C ALA A 574 -8.06 17.88 -6.68
N ILE A 575 -8.35 18.41 -7.88
CA ILE A 575 -8.04 17.77 -9.16
C ILE A 575 -7.84 18.86 -10.22
N ASP A 576 -6.86 18.66 -11.12
CA ASP A 576 -6.67 19.52 -12.29
C ASP A 576 -7.32 18.86 -13.51
N VAL A 577 -8.29 19.56 -14.10
CA VAL A 577 -9.03 19.13 -15.29
C VAL A 577 -8.72 19.99 -16.53
N THR A 578 -7.87 21.01 -16.37
CA THR A 578 -7.54 21.96 -17.45
C THR A 578 -6.86 21.32 -18.68
N PRO A 579 -6.14 20.18 -18.58
CA PRO A 579 -5.59 19.53 -19.77
C PRO A 579 -6.63 18.84 -20.67
N TYR A 580 -7.81 18.48 -20.15
CA TYR A 580 -8.79 17.62 -20.85
C TYR A 580 -9.76 18.43 -21.72
N LYS A 581 -9.28 18.90 -22.88
CA LYS A 581 -10.05 19.79 -23.79
C LYS A 581 -11.30 19.14 -24.39
N ASP A 582 -11.31 17.82 -24.47
CA ASP A 582 -12.43 17.02 -24.99
C ASP A 582 -13.40 16.54 -23.90
N LEU A 583 -13.24 17.00 -22.66
CA LEU A 583 -14.11 16.62 -21.54
C LEU A 583 -15.54 17.14 -21.74
N GLU A 584 -16.49 16.21 -21.80
CA GLU A 584 -17.93 16.45 -22.01
C GLU A 584 -18.71 16.28 -20.70
N THR A 585 -18.29 15.35 -19.84
CA THR A 585 -18.93 15.08 -18.54
C THR A 585 -17.90 15.05 -17.41
N LEU A 586 -18.14 15.86 -16.38
CA LEU A 586 -17.38 15.87 -15.14
C LEU A 586 -18.31 15.69 -13.94
N SER A 587 -18.12 14.60 -13.20
CA SER A 587 -18.83 14.33 -11.95
C SER A 587 -17.85 14.23 -10.79
N ILE A 588 -17.89 15.23 -9.92
CA ILE A 588 -17.07 15.38 -8.72
C ILE A 588 -17.92 15.60 -7.46
N SER A 589 -19.19 15.21 -7.49
CA SER A 589 -20.12 15.38 -6.36
C SER A 589 -19.66 14.62 -5.11
N TYR A 590 -19.94 15.14 -3.92
CA TYR A 590 -19.60 14.53 -2.62
C TYR A 590 -18.12 14.15 -2.52
N THR A 591 -17.24 15.03 -3.03
CA THR A 591 -15.80 14.95 -2.78
C THR A 591 -15.39 15.92 -1.68
N LYS A 592 -14.09 16.17 -1.51
CA LYS A 592 -13.55 17.20 -0.60
C LYS A 592 -13.00 18.40 -1.37
N ILE A 593 -13.38 18.55 -2.64
CA ILE A 593 -12.86 19.59 -3.51
C ILE A 593 -13.19 20.98 -2.96
N THR A 594 -12.16 21.82 -2.93
CA THR A 594 -12.22 23.20 -2.43
C THR A 594 -12.29 24.23 -3.55
N ASN A 595 -11.72 23.91 -4.72
CA ASN A 595 -11.74 24.72 -5.93
C ASN A 595 -11.59 23.82 -7.17
N ILE A 596 -12.15 24.25 -8.30
CA ILE A 596 -12.04 23.56 -9.59
C ILE A 596 -12.00 24.59 -10.73
N ASP A 597 -11.01 24.47 -11.63
CA ASP A 597 -10.92 25.28 -12.85
C ASP A 597 -11.40 24.46 -14.05
N VAL A 598 -12.57 24.82 -14.58
CA VAL A 598 -13.17 24.20 -15.77
C VAL A 598 -13.06 25.07 -17.03
N SER A 599 -12.25 26.14 -16.99
CA SER A 599 -12.19 27.16 -18.05
C SER A 599 -11.72 26.65 -19.41
N GLN A 600 -10.98 25.54 -19.43
CA GLN A 600 -10.45 24.91 -20.64
C GLN A 600 -11.35 23.80 -21.20
N ASN A 601 -12.35 23.33 -20.43
CA ASN A 601 -13.24 22.24 -20.82
C ASN A 601 -14.43 22.78 -21.64
N LEU A 602 -14.13 23.32 -22.82
CA LEU A 602 -15.12 24.06 -23.64
C LEU A 602 -16.26 23.17 -24.18
N LYS A 603 -16.05 21.85 -24.23
CA LYS A 603 -17.06 20.85 -24.64
C LYS A 603 -17.94 20.34 -23.48
N LEU A 604 -17.72 20.82 -22.26
CA LEU A 604 -18.41 20.34 -21.07
C LEU A 604 -19.93 20.60 -21.19
N THR A 605 -20.73 19.53 -21.26
CA THR A 605 -22.19 19.58 -21.29
C THR A 605 -22.79 19.30 -19.92
N SER A 606 -22.09 18.56 -19.05
CA SER A 606 -22.57 18.14 -17.74
C SER A 606 -21.50 18.36 -16.67
N LEU A 607 -21.83 19.18 -15.67
CA LEU A 607 -20.99 19.45 -14.50
C LEU A 607 -21.75 19.16 -13.21
N LEU A 608 -21.32 18.12 -12.50
CA LEU A 608 -21.92 17.69 -11.25
C LEU A 608 -20.91 17.88 -10.11
N THR A 609 -21.16 18.85 -9.25
CA THR A 609 -20.31 19.26 -8.13
C THR A 609 -21.03 19.22 -6.79
N ALA A 610 -22.29 18.76 -6.77
CA ALA A 610 -23.12 18.78 -5.56
C ALA A 610 -22.48 18.08 -4.35
N GLY A 611 -22.71 18.59 -3.13
CA GLY A 611 -22.23 17.99 -1.89
C GLY A 611 -20.76 18.30 -1.52
N ASN A 612 -20.06 19.08 -2.34
CA ASN A 612 -18.71 19.58 -2.01
C ASN A 612 -18.81 20.75 -1.02
N LYS A 613 -18.93 20.43 0.28
CA LYS A 613 -19.10 21.41 1.38
C LYS A 613 -17.90 22.32 1.64
N SER A 614 -16.87 22.28 0.80
CA SER A 614 -15.72 23.18 0.88
C SER A 614 -15.52 24.01 -0.39
N LEU A 615 -16.32 23.76 -1.44
CA LEU A 615 -16.32 24.53 -2.67
C LEU A 615 -17.07 25.85 -2.45
N LYS A 616 -16.33 26.97 -2.49
CA LYS A 616 -16.86 28.32 -2.21
C LYS A 616 -17.11 29.18 -3.44
N SER A 617 -16.48 28.83 -4.57
CA SER A 617 -16.59 29.53 -5.84
C SER A 617 -16.56 28.54 -6.99
N LEU A 618 -17.26 28.86 -8.08
CA LEU A 618 -17.26 28.09 -9.30
C LEU A 618 -17.48 29.05 -10.48
N ASP A 619 -16.54 29.08 -11.43
CA ASP A 619 -16.68 29.84 -12.67
C ASP A 619 -17.01 28.90 -13.84
N VAL A 620 -18.19 29.07 -14.42
CA VAL A 620 -18.68 28.29 -15.58
C VAL A 620 -18.85 29.15 -16.83
N THR A 621 -18.37 30.40 -16.82
CA THR A 621 -18.65 31.39 -17.88
C THR A 621 -18.04 31.02 -19.24
N LYS A 622 -17.02 30.15 -19.26
CA LYS A 622 -16.40 29.63 -20.49
C LYS A 622 -17.09 28.39 -21.06
N ASN A 623 -17.86 27.67 -20.24
CA ASN A 623 -18.50 26.40 -20.61
C ASN A 623 -19.85 26.66 -21.30
N THR A 624 -19.84 27.31 -22.45
CA THR A 624 -21.07 27.75 -23.16
C THR A 624 -21.95 26.59 -23.65
N ALA A 625 -21.39 25.39 -23.78
CA ALA A 625 -22.11 24.15 -24.12
C ALA A 625 -22.81 23.49 -22.93
N LEU A 626 -22.67 24.03 -21.71
CA LEU A 626 -23.19 23.45 -20.48
C LEU A 626 -24.72 23.39 -20.49
N LYS A 627 -25.26 22.18 -20.34
CA LYS A 627 -26.70 21.87 -20.27
C LYS A 627 -27.15 21.54 -18.85
N TYR A 628 -26.29 20.86 -18.09
CA TYR A 628 -26.58 20.40 -16.74
C TYR A 628 -25.53 20.95 -15.78
N LEU A 629 -25.97 21.80 -14.85
CA LEU A 629 -25.14 22.29 -13.75
C LEU A 629 -25.80 21.92 -12.41
N LEU A 630 -25.24 20.90 -11.75
CA LEU A 630 -25.74 20.40 -10.47
C LEU A 630 -24.69 20.66 -9.38
N THR A 631 -24.83 21.78 -8.67
CA THR A 631 -23.89 22.28 -7.66
C THR A 631 -24.54 22.54 -6.30
N ALA A 632 -25.56 21.76 -5.95
CA ALA A 632 -26.26 21.87 -4.67
C ALA A 632 -25.42 21.44 -3.45
N ASP A 633 -25.78 21.87 -2.25
CA ASP A 633 -25.10 21.46 -0.98
C ASP A 633 -23.58 21.73 -1.01
N CYS A 634 -23.22 22.88 -1.59
CA CYS A 634 -21.88 23.45 -1.57
C CYS A 634 -21.87 24.69 -0.64
N LEU A 635 -20.80 25.49 -0.66
CA LEU A 635 -20.71 26.76 0.07
C LEU A 635 -20.55 27.94 -0.89
N LEU A 636 -21.14 27.86 -2.09
CA LEU A 636 -21.04 28.91 -3.08
C LEU A 636 -21.71 30.20 -2.58
N SER A 637 -21.01 31.32 -2.63
CA SER A 637 -21.57 32.64 -2.32
C SER A 637 -22.13 33.37 -3.53
N THR A 638 -21.66 33.02 -4.74
CA THR A 638 -22.10 33.58 -6.01
C THR A 638 -21.99 32.52 -7.11
N ILE A 639 -22.77 32.69 -8.17
CA ILE A 639 -22.64 31.91 -9.40
C ILE A 639 -23.03 32.79 -10.58
N ASN A 640 -22.23 32.79 -11.65
CA ASN A 640 -22.53 33.52 -12.87
C ASN A 640 -22.80 32.53 -14.02
N VAL A 641 -24.08 32.44 -14.41
CA VAL A 641 -24.54 31.56 -15.50
C VAL A 641 -24.92 32.31 -16.77
N SER A 642 -24.61 33.61 -16.86
CA SER A 642 -25.07 34.49 -17.96
C SER A 642 -24.60 34.06 -19.36
N GLN A 643 -23.52 33.30 -19.46
CA GLN A 643 -22.96 32.81 -20.73
C GLN A 643 -23.47 31.41 -21.12
N ASN A 644 -24.12 30.68 -20.19
CA ASN A 644 -24.55 29.30 -20.39
C ASN A 644 -25.95 29.25 -21.02
N LYS A 645 -26.08 29.71 -22.27
CA LYS A 645 -27.39 29.80 -22.96
C LYS A 645 -28.06 28.45 -23.21
N ALA A 646 -27.26 27.37 -23.27
CA ALA A 646 -27.71 26.00 -23.45
C ALA A 646 -28.17 25.33 -22.14
N LEU A 647 -28.13 26.05 -21.01
CA LEU A 647 -28.43 25.50 -19.68
C LEU A 647 -29.91 25.09 -19.58
N GLU A 648 -30.14 23.78 -19.48
CA GLU A 648 -31.47 23.15 -19.37
C GLU A 648 -31.85 22.93 -17.91
N ILE A 649 -30.88 22.53 -17.06
CA ILE A 649 -31.08 22.26 -15.64
C ILE A 649 -30.02 23.00 -14.83
N LEU A 650 -30.49 23.82 -13.88
CA LEU A 650 -29.67 24.49 -12.88
C LEU A 650 -30.12 24.06 -11.48
N ASP A 651 -29.25 23.39 -10.75
CA ASP A 651 -29.42 23.11 -9.32
C ASP A 651 -28.29 23.76 -8.52
N ILE A 652 -28.65 24.80 -7.78
CA ILE A 652 -27.78 25.54 -6.87
C ILE A 652 -28.35 25.53 -5.45
N GLY A 653 -29.26 24.61 -5.13
CA GLY A 653 -29.89 24.53 -3.82
C GLY A 653 -28.88 24.32 -2.68
N ARG A 654 -29.23 24.68 -1.44
CA ARG A 654 -28.39 24.48 -0.24
C ARG A 654 -27.00 25.12 -0.37
N ASN A 655 -26.91 26.35 -0.89
CA ASN A 655 -25.67 27.14 -0.99
C ASN A 655 -25.76 28.42 -0.10
N LYS A 656 -24.92 29.43 -0.38
CA LYS A 656 -24.87 30.73 0.31
C LYS A 656 -25.06 31.89 -0.68
N ILE A 657 -25.79 31.67 -1.77
CA ILE A 657 -25.95 32.65 -2.85
C ILE A 657 -26.95 33.73 -2.45
N GLU A 658 -26.59 35.00 -2.64
CA GLU A 658 -27.40 36.16 -2.22
C GLU A 658 -28.26 36.75 -3.35
N THR A 659 -27.83 36.61 -4.59
CA THR A 659 -28.59 37.04 -5.78
C THR A 659 -28.38 36.05 -6.91
N LEU A 660 -29.40 35.90 -7.76
CA LEU A 660 -29.34 35.05 -8.95
C LEU A 660 -29.95 35.78 -10.14
N ASP A 661 -29.19 35.86 -11.23
CA ASP A 661 -29.68 36.33 -12.53
C ASP A 661 -29.61 35.19 -13.55
N VAL A 662 -30.79 34.74 -14.00
CA VAL A 662 -30.96 33.71 -15.04
C VAL A 662 -31.73 34.24 -16.25
N SER A 663 -31.83 35.57 -16.39
CA SER A 663 -32.50 36.23 -17.53
C SER A 663 -31.87 35.89 -18.89
N ASN A 664 -30.59 35.49 -18.90
CA ASN A 664 -29.85 35.08 -20.10
C ASN A 664 -29.87 33.57 -20.37
N ASN A 665 -30.69 32.78 -19.67
CA ASN A 665 -30.76 31.33 -19.79
C ASN A 665 -32.14 30.87 -20.33
N PRO A 666 -32.41 31.04 -21.65
CA PRO A 666 -33.71 30.76 -22.26
C PRO A 666 -33.98 29.26 -22.48
N ALA A 667 -33.02 28.37 -22.23
CA ALA A 667 -33.19 26.92 -22.36
C ALA A 667 -33.63 26.24 -21.05
N LEU A 668 -33.74 26.99 -19.94
CA LEU A 668 -34.06 26.41 -18.64
C LEU A 668 -35.42 25.73 -18.62
N THR A 669 -35.43 24.48 -18.16
CA THR A 669 -36.61 23.64 -17.95
C THR A 669 -36.79 23.21 -16.50
N SER A 670 -35.70 23.24 -15.70
CA SER A 670 -35.71 23.01 -14.26
C SER A 670 -34.76 23.95 -13.52
N LEU A 671 -35.22 24.50 -12.40
CA LEU A 671 -34.47 25.45 -11.57
C LEU A 671 -34.68 25.15 -10.06
N TYR A 672 -33.60 24.76 -9.39
CA TYR A 672 -33.57 24.45 -7.96
C TYR A 672 -32.66 25.45 -7.25
N VAL A 673 -33.25 26.32 -6.43
CA VAL A 673 -32.53 27.41 -5.74
C VAL A 673 -32.85 27.47 -4.25
N GLU A 674 -33.48 26.42 -3.73
CA GLU A 674 -33.93 26.36 -2.35
C GLU A 674 -32.77 26.44 -1.35
N SER A 675 -33.02 26.88 -0.13
CA SER A 675 -32.01 26.86 0.95
C SER A 675 -30.75 27.68 0.64
N ASN A 676 -30.90 28.86 0.05
CA ASN A 676 -29.83 29.84 -0.17
C ASN A 676 -29.99 31.07 0.75
N LEU A 677 -29.22 32.13 0.49
CA LEU A 677 -29.34 33.44 1.14
C LEU A 677 -29.97 34.48 0.20
N LEU A 678 -30.75 34.02 -0.79
CA LEU A 678 -31.23 34.86 -1.88
C LEU A 678 -32.08 36.00 -1.32
N THR A 679 -31.84 37.20 -1.82
CA THR A 679 -32.66 38.39 -1.53
C THR A 679 -33.57 38.71 -2.70
N SER A 680 -33.08 38.48 -3.93
CA SER A 680 -33.85 38.62 -5.17
C SER A 680 -33.39 37.62 -6.24
N ILE A 681 -34.30 37.30 -7.14
CA ILE A 681 -34.03 36.47 -8.32
C ILE A 681 -34.53 37.22 -9.57
N ASN A 682 -33.70 37.30 -10.61
CA ASN A 682 -34.13 37.72 -11.94
C ASN A 682 -34.36 36.50 -12.85
N LEU A 683 -35.63 36.11 -13.00
CA LEU A 683 -36.12 35.01 -13.84
C LEU A 683 -36.87 35.54 -15.08
N ASN A 684 -36.63 36.78 -15.49
CA ASN A 684 -37.23 37.36 -16.69
C ASN A 684 -36.48 36.90 -17.95
N ASN A 685 -36.58 35.60 -18.26
CA ASN A 685 -35.84 34.93 -19.34
C ASN A 685 -36.67 34.68 -20.60
N ASN A 686 -37.86 35.27 -20.70
CA ASN A 686 -38.88 35.05 -21.73
C ASN A 686 -39.32 33.60 -21.86
N ASN A 687 -39.16 32.80 -20.81
CA ASN A 687 -39.28 31.35 -20.85
C ASN A 687 -39.96 30.72 -19.63
N ASN A 688 -40.63 31.54 -18.80
CA ASN A 688 -41.31 31.06 -17.60
C ASN A 688 -42.30 29.90 -17.82
N THR A 689 -42.88 29.77 -19.01
CA THR A 689 -43.82 28.68 -19.36
C THR A 689 -43.14 27.34 -19.71
N LEU A 690 -41.84 27.32 -20.05
CA LEU A 690 -41.10 26.06 -20.31
C LEU A 690 -40.52 25.43 -19.03
N LEU A 691 -40.63 26.10 -17.88
CA LEU A 691 -40.32 25.53 -16.56
C LEU A 691 -41.42 24.54 -16.11
N THR A 692 -41.73 23.56 -16.96
CA THR A 692 -42.72 22.50 -16.75
C THR A 692 -42.17 21.36 -15.89
N ASN A 693 -40.83 21.22 -15.90
CA ASN A 693 -39.98 20.26 -15.21
C ASN A 693 -40.12 20.28 -13.69
N THR A 694 -39.60 21.32 -13.04
CA THR A 694 -39.69 21.55 -11.59
C THR A 694 -39.05 22.90 -11.23
N VAL A 695 -39.67 23.67 -10.33
CA VAL A 695 -39.11 24.93 -9.81
C VAL A 695 -39.24 24.95 -8.28
N PHE A 696 -38.17 25.27 -7.57
CA PHE A 696 -38.18 25.38 -6.11
C PHE A 696 -37.40 26.62 -5.65
N PHE A 697 -38.13 27.59 -5.10
CA PHE A 697 -37.60 28.85 -4.57
C PHE A 697 -37.56 28.92 -3.04
N GLY A 698 -38.26 28.02 -2.35
CA GLY A 698 -38.45 28.09 -0.90
C GLY A 698 -37.19 27.90 -0.06
N SER A 699 -37.33 28.04 1.26
CA SER A 699 -36.20 28.01 2.21
C SER A 699 -35.15 29.10 1.97
N ASN A 700 -35.53 30.22 1.37
CA ASN A 700 -34.78 31.45 1.21
C ASN A 700 -35.45 32.58 2.04
N PRO A 701 -35.31 32.61 3.37
CA PRO A 701 -36.08 33.51 4.24
C PRO A 701 -35.85 35.02 3.98
N LYS A 702 -34.77 35.38 3.28
CA LYS A 702 -34.46 36.77 2.89
C LYS A 702 -35.00 37.14 1.50
N LEU A 703 -35.53 36.18 0.74
CA LEU A 703 -35.99 36.37 -0.62
C LEU A 703 -37.33 37.09 -0.57
N TYR A 704 -37.33 38.39 -0.87
CA TYR A 704 -38.55 39.19 -0.84
C TYR A 704 -39.17 39.32 -2.24
N CYS A 705 -38.39 39.12 -3.31
CA CYS A 705 -38.87 39.34 -4.67
C CYS A 705 -38.24 38.40 -5.71
N ILE A 706 -39.08 37.87 -6.59
CA ILE A 706 -38.69 37.12 -7.79
C ILE A 706 -39.25 37.88 -9.00
N GLN A 707 -38.37 38.46 -9.81
CA GLN A 707 -38.76 39.08 -11.07
C GLN A 707 -39.05 37.98 -12.10
N VAL A 708 -40.22 38.01 -12.71
CA VAL A 708 -40.74 36.99 -13.64
C VAL A 708 -41.28 37.65 -14.90
N ASP A 709 -41.38 36.87 -15.99
CA ASP A 709 -41.98 37.31 -17.26
C ASP A 709 -43.49 37.57 -17.11
N ASN A 710 -44.19 36.72 -16.34
CA ASN A 710 -45.63 36.79 -16.14
C ASN A 710 -46.00 36.45 -14.68
N VAL A 711 -46.41 37.48 -13.92
CA VAL A 711 -46.79 37.38 -12.50
C VAL A 711 -48.05 36.54 -12.29
N GLU A 712 -49.03 36.60 -13.20
CA GLU A 712 -50.26 35.82 -13.10
C GLU A 712 -49.95 34.33 -13.22
N TYR A 713 -49.19 33.95 -14.27
CA TYR A 713 -48.72 32.57 -14.44
C TYR A 713 -47.91 32.09 -13.23
N ALA A 714 -46.98 32.90 -12.73
CA ALA A 714 -46.15 32.57 -11.58
C ALA A 714 -46.99 32.37 -10.31
N ASN A 715 -47.99 33.23 -10.04
CA ASN A 715 -48.89 33.06 -8.90
C ASN A 715 -49.74 31.79 -9.02
N THR A 716 -50.23 31.48 -10.22
CA THR A 716 -51.03 30.26 -10.46
C THR A 716 -50.21 28.98 -10.29
N ASN A 717 -48.97 28.95 -10.77
CA ASN A 717 -48.21 27.70 -10.90
C ASN A 717 -47.09 27.54 -9.84
N TRP A 718 -46.62 28.62 -9.22
CA TRP A 718 -45.45 28.62 -8.34
C TRP A 718 -45.70 29.23 -6.95
N SER A 719 -46.95 29.55 -6.60
CA SER A 719 -47.27 30.14 -5.29
C SER A 719 -46.89 29.24 -4.11
N ASP A 720 -46.93 27.92 -4.29
CA ASP A 720 -46.50 26.90 -3.32
C ASP A 720 -44.99 26.59 -3.37
N LYS A 721 -44.24 27.18 -4.31
CA LYS A 721 -42.80 26.93 -4.53
C LYS A 721 -41.88 27.96 -3.90
N LYS A 722 -42.40 29.05 -3.33
CA LYS A 722 -41.65 30.16 -2.72
C LYS A 722 -41.91 30.28 -1.22
N ASP A 723 -41.08 31.05 -0.52
CA ASP A 723 -41.37 31.39 0.87
C ASP A 723 -42.57 32.35 0.96
N ILE A 724 -43.24 32.32 2.12
CA ILE A 724 -44.47 33.09 2.34
C ILE A 724 -44.24 34.61 2.21
N THR A 725 -43.05 35.08 2.56
CA THR A 725 -42.63 36.49 2.51
C THR A 725 -42.20 36.95 1.11
N THR A 726 -42.02 36.04 0.16
CA THR A 726 -41.57 36.33 -1.20
C THR A 726 -42.73 36.74 -2.10
N ASN A 727 -42.57 37.76 -2.96
CA ASN A 727 -43.55 38.11 -3.98
C ASN A 727 -42.99 37.98 -5.40
N PHE A 728 -43.87 37.68 -6.37
CA PHE A 728 -43.53 37.77 -7.79
C PHE A 728 -43.74 39.20 -8.28
N SER A 729 -42.82 39.70 -9.11
CA SER A 729 -42.87 41.04 -9.68
C SER A 729 -42.68 41.01 -11.18
N SER A 730 -43.44 41.83 -11.91
CA SER A 730 -43.25 42.08 -13.35
C SER A 730 -42.26 43.20 -13.63
N THR A 731 -41.84 43.94 -12.59
CA THR A 731 -40.81 44.98 -12.64
C THR A 731 -39.59 44.56 -11.82
N PRO A 732 -38.42 45.20 -12.01
CA PRO A 732 -37.23 44.91 -11.21
C PRO A 732 -37.48 45.03 -9.70
N CYS A 733 -36.92 44.10 -8.93
CA CYS A 733 -37.10 44.05 -7.48
C CYS A 733 -36.52 45.31 -6.77
N PRO A 734 -37.26 45.96 -5.85
CA PRO A 734 -36.80 47.14 -5.11
C PRO A 734 -35.72 46.82 -4.06
N SER A 735 -34.75 47.71 -3.80
CA SER A 735 -33.59 47.43 -2.91
C SER A 735 -33.96 46.88 -1.52
N SER A 736 -33.23 45.86 -1.06
CA SER A 736 -33.45 45.12 0.20
C SER A 736 -33.43 45.96 1.48
N ASP A 737 -32.78 47.12 1.49
CA ASP A 737 -32.52 47.93 2.71
C ASP A 737 -33.75 48.67 3.28
N SER A 738 -34.93 48.47 2.69
CA SER A 738 -36.14 49.18 3.10
C SER A 738 -36.90 48.49 4.25
N TYR A 739 -36.66 47.20 4.50
CA TYR A 739 -37.46 46.40 5.43
C TYR A 739 -36.60 45.52 6.35
N THR A 740 -37.00 45.45 7.62
CA THR A 740 -36.48 44.54 8.64
C THR A 740 -37.38 43.30 8.67
N LEU A 741 -36.79 42.11 8.60
CA LEU A 741 -37.52 40.84 8.62
C LEU A 741 -38.01 40.53 10.03
N ILE A 742 -39.29 40.19 10.17
CA ILE A 742 -39.95 39.82 11.44
C ILE A 742 -40.69 38.48 11.20
N PRO A 743 -39.98 37.35 11.20
CA PRO A 743 -40.55 36.06 10.79
C PRO A 743 -41.54 35.46 11.81
N ASP A 744 -41.51 35.92 13.07
CA ASP A 744 -42.45 35.50 14.10
C ASP A 744 -43.73 36.33 14.01
N ILE A 745 -44.82 35.66 13.60
CA ILE A 745 -46.14 36.29 13.44
C ILE A 745 -46.63 36.98 14.72
N ASN A 746 -46.28 36.47 15.90
CA ASN A 746 -46.71 37.07 17.16
C ASN A 746 -45.87 38.30 17.49
N PHE A 747 -44.59 38.32 17.10
CA PHE A 747 -43.75 39.51 17.20
C PHE A 747 -44.26 40.61 16.28
N GLU A 748 -44.55 40.29 15.01
CA GLU A 748 -45.09 41.25 14.04
C GLU A 748 -46.47 41.77 14.46
N ASN A 749 -47.39 40.89 14.87
CA ASN A 749 -48.68 41.29 15.43
C ASN A 749 -48.52 42.26 16.60
N LYS A 750 -47.50 42.05 17.44
CA LYS A 750 -47.23 42.95 18.56
C LYS A 750 -46.74 44.32 18.08
N LEU A 751 -45.88 44.37 17.06
CA LEU A 751 -45.44 45.62 16.43
C LEU A 751 -46.60 46.37 15.77
N ILE A 752 -47.48 45.66 15.06
CA ILE A 752 -48.71 46.22 14.47
C ILE A 752 -49.61 46.79 15.58
N SER A 753 -49.87 46.02 16.63
CA SER A 753 -50.72 46.46 17.75
C SER A 753 -50.13 47.64 18.54
N SER A 754 -48.81 47.83 18.47
CA SER A 754 -48.09 48.94 19.11
C SER A 754 -47.93 50.16 18.19
N GLY A 755 -48.45 50.09 16.95
CA GLY A 755 -48.36 51.16 15.96
C GLY A 755 -46.99 51.35 15.32
N VAL A 756 -46.07 50.39 15.49
CA VAL A 756 -44.72 50.41 14.89
C VAL A 756 -44.77 49.92 13.43
N ASP A 757 -45.71 49.03 13.14
CA ASP A 757 -45.94 48.47 11.82
C ASP A 757 -47.40 48.65 11.37
N THR A 758 -47.67 48.54 10.06
CA THR A 758 -48.99 48.80 9.47
C THR A 758 -49.39 47.70 8.49
N GLY A 759 -50.66 47.28 8.54
CA GLY A 759 -51.22 46.31 7.60
C GLY A 759 -51.56 44.97 8.25
N VAL A 760 -51.53 43.91 7.45
CA VAL A 760 -51.60 42.53 7.94
C VAL A 760 -50.18 41.99 8.13
N PRO A 761 -49.97 41.03 9.03
CA PRO A 761 -48.65 40.42 9.19
C PRO A 761 -48.15 39.85 7.85
N ASP A 762 -47.07 40.41 7.31
CA ASP A 762 -46.43 40.02 6.05
C ASP A 762 -44.97 39.56 6.25
N GLY A 763 -44.56 39.37 7.51
CA GLY A 763 -43.27 38.88 7.95
C GLY A 763 -42.17 39.94 7.99
N ARG A 764 -42.51 41.24 7.96
CA ARG A 764 -41.53 42.33 7.88
C ARG A 764 -42.10 43.64 8.40
N VAL A 765 -41.22 44.58 8.73
CA VAL A 765 -41.56 45.94 9.13
C VAL A 765 -40.62 46.92 8.45
N LEU A 766 -41.08 48.15 8.17
CA LEU A 766 -40.21 49.17 7.60
C LEU A 766 -39.03 49.45 8.55
N THR A 767 -37.79 49.28 8.09
CA THR A 767 -36.59 49.43 8.95
C THR A 767 -36.51 50.82 9.60
N ALA A 768 -37.00 51.85 8.89
CA ALA A 768 -37.06 53.21 9.41
C ALA A 768 -37.90 53.33 10.69
N ASN A 769 -38.96 52.52 10.86
CA ASN A 769 -39.87 52.61 12.02
C ASN A 769 -39.26 51.99 13.29
N VAL A 770 -38.45 50.94 13.15
CA VAL A 770 -37.88 50.21 14.29
C VAL A 770 -36.54 50.79 14.76
N ARG A 771 -35.77 51.41 13.85
CA ARG A 771 -34.41 51.87 14.13
C ARG A 771 -34.32 53.00 15.17
N THR A 772 -35.40 53.76 15.35
CA THR A 772 -35.47 54.88 16.30
C THR A 772 -36.12 54.52 17.64
N LEU A 773 -36.64 53.30 17.81
CA LEU A 773 -37.40 52.92 18.99
C LEU A 773 -36.49 52.71 20.22
N THR A 774 -36.86 53.31 21.35
CA THR A 774 -36.06 53.26 22.60
C THR A 774 -36.61 52.32 23.66
N ASN A 775 -37.89 51.96 23.57
CA ASN A 775 -38.58 51.09 24.53
C ASN A 775 -39.45 50.09 23.76
N LEU A 776 -39.32 48.81 24.10
CA LEU A 776 -40.10 47.74 23.49
C LEU A 776 -40.57 46.75 24.56
N SER A 777 -41.89 46.60 24.70
CA SER A 777 -42.51 45.57 25.53
C SER A 777 -43.27 44.57 24.67
N LEU A 778 -42.78 43.33 24.70
CA LEU A 778 -43.30 42.16 24.00
C LEU A 778 -43.79 41.08 24.99
N SER A 779 -44.04 41.47 26.24
CA SER A 779 -44.39 40.53 27.30
C SER A 779 -45.70 39.78 27.01
N ASN A 780 -45.77 38.52 27.44
CA ASN A 780 -46.98 37.68 27.38
C ASN A 780 -47.61 37.63 25.97
N SER A 781 -46.79 37.43 24.93
CA SER A 781 -47.23 37.50 23.54
C SER A 781 -47.04 36.17 22.78
N SER A 782 -46.66 35.08 23.46
CA SER A 782 -46.38 33.77 22.83
C SER A 782 -45.33 33.83 21.71
N ILE A 783 -44.38 34.75 21.81
CA ILE A 783 -43.30 34.93 20.83
C ILE A 783 -42.26 33.82 21.04
N LYS A 784 -41.79 33.25 19.93
CA LYS A 784 -40.75 32.20 19.93
C LYS A 784 -39.44 32.71 19.37
N ASN A 785 -39.49 33.62 18.40
CA ASN A 785 -38.33 34.12 17.67
C ASN A 785 -38.32 35.66 17.61
N LEU A 786 -37.22 36.27 18.03
CA LEU A 786 -36.99 37.73 17.99
C LEU A 786 -36.05 38.17 16.86
N THR A 787 -35.89 37.36 15.81
CA THR A 787 -35.17 37.78 14.59
C THR A 787 -35.73 39.12 14.10
N GLY A 788 -34.84 40.05 13.77
CA GLY A 788 -35.14 41.44 13.44
C GLY A 788 -34.90 42.43 14.58
N ILE A 789 -34.79 41.97 15.84
CA ILE A 789 -34.49 42.83 16.99
C ILE A 789 -33.14 43.56 16.86
N GLU A 790 -32.21 43.00 16.08
CA GLU A 790 -30.90 43.57 15.81
C GLU A 790 -30.97 44.96 15.14
N ASP A 791 -32.06 45.28 14.43
CA ASP A 791 -32.24 46.57 13.76
C ASP A 791 -32.79 47.67 14.68
N PHE A 792 -33.17 47.34 15.92
CA PHE A 792 -33.63 48.27 16.95
C PHE A 792 -32.43 48.93 17.65
N LYS A 793 -31.68 49.75 16.90
CA LYS A 793 -30.37 50.30 17.29
C LYS A 793 -30.40 51.26 18.49
N GLU A 794 -31.53 51.91 18.76
CA GLU A 794 -31.70 52.87 19.85
C GLU A 794 -32.34 52.30 21.13
N LEU A 795 -32.56 50.98 21.17
CA LEU A 795 -33.29 50.31 22.25
C LEU A 795 -32.56 50.37 23.60
N ARG A 796 -33.26 50.83 24.64
CA ARG A 796 -32.76 50.99 26.03
C ARG A 796 -33.46 50.08 27.03
N PHE A 797 -34.74 49.79 26.80
CA PHE A 797 -35.55 48.92 27.65
C PHE A 797 -36.18 47.83 26.79
N LEU A 798 -36.00 46.56 27.19
CA LEU A 798 -36.58 45.40 26.53
C LEU A 798 -37.26 44.50 27.56
N ASP A 799 -38.58 44.35 27.44
CA ASP A 799 -39.37 43.38 28.23
C ASP A 799 -39.96 42.30 27.32
N ILE A 800 -39.42 41.09 27.45
CA ILE A 800 -39.82 39.90 26.67
C ILE A 800 -40.28 38.77 27.60
N ARG A 801 -40.68 39.10 28.84
CA ARG A 801 -41.08 38.10 29.84
C ARG A 801 -42.32 37.31 29.41
N LYS A 802 -42.44 36.07 29.90
CA LYS A 802 -43.58 35.17 29.65
C LYS A 802 -43.81 34.91 28.16
N ASN A 803 -42.75 34.47 27.49
CA ASN A 803 -42.80 34.06 26.08
C ASN A 803 -42.21 32.65 25.95
N GLN A 804 -41.92 32.23 24.72
CA GLN A 804 -41.40 30.90 24.39
C GLN A 804 -40.04 31.01 23.69
N ILE A 805 -39.21 31.99 24.10
CA ILE A 805 -37.94 32.29 23.46
C ILE A 805 -36.86 31.36 24.00
N GLU A 806 -36.20 30.61 23.13
CA GLU A 806 -35.13 29.67 23.50
C GLU A 806 -33.72 30.23 23.25
N THR A 807 -33.60 31.13 22.26
CA THR A 807 -32.35 31.78 21.87
C THR A 807 -32.55 33.28 21.73
N LEU A 808 -31.59 34.06 22.22
CA LEU A 808 -31.68 35.52 22.23
C LEU A 808 -30.32 36.15 21.90
N ASP A 809 -30.26 36.88 20.78
CA ASP A 809 -29.10 37.70 20.40
C ASP A 809 -29.42 39.18 20.58
N LEU A 810 -28.67 39.86 21.44
CA LEU A 810 -28.79 41.29 21.73
C LEU A 810 -27.49 42.05 21.43
N SER A 811 -26.57 41.44 20.67
CA SER A 811 -25.24 41.98 20.42
C SER A 811 -25.26 43.33 19.68
N SER A 812 -26.29 43.57 18.88
CA SER A 812 -26.52 44.83 18.17
C SER A 812 -27.22 45.91 19.02
N ASN A 813 -27.90 45.53 20.10
CA ASN A 813 -28.66 46.44 20.96
C ASN A 813 -27.79 46.99 22.09
N THR A 814 -26.69 47.66 21.73
CA THR A 814 -25.62 48.07 22.66
C THR A 814 -26.02 49.17 23.66
N LYS A 815 -27.20 49.78 23.48
CA LYS A 815 -27.74 50.85 24.33
C LYS A 815 -28.68 50.35 25.45
N LEU A 816 -28.88 49.03 25.57
CA LEU A 816 -29.72 48.44 26.61
C LEU A 816 -29.23 48.75 28.03
N LEU A 817 -30.15 49.23 28.86
CA LEU A 817 -29.98 49.50 30.29
C LEU A 817 -30.68 48.43 31.14
N ASP A 818 -31.86 48.00 30.69
CA ASP A 818 -32.72 47.06 31.42
C ASP A 818 -33.25 45.98 30.49
N ILE A 819 -33.10 44.72 30.93
CA ILE A 819 -33.63 43.54 30.24
C ILE A 819 -34.47 42.73 31.20
N ASN A 820 -35.71 42.44 30.80
CA ASN A 820 -36.51 41.39 31.40
C ASN A 820 -36.78 40.26 30.41
N ALA A 821 -36.04 39.16 30.58
CA ALA A 821 -36.17 37.93 29.80
C ALA A 821 -36.61 36.73 30.66
N SER A 822 -37.27 37.00 31.80
CA SER A 822 -37.74 35.96 32.70
C SER A 822 -38.91 35.16 32.12
N GLU A 823 -39.11 33.91 32.58
CA GLU A 823 -40.22 33.04 32.14
C GLU A 823 -40.18 32.78 30.62
N ASN A 824 -39.05 32.25 30.15
CA ASN A 824 -38.79 31.83 28.76
C ASN A 824 -38.11 30.45 28.74
N GLY A 825 -37.62 30.02 27.58
CA GLY A 825 -36.89 28.77 27.37
C GLY A 825 -35.38 28.94 27.22
N LEU A 826 -34.79 30.06 27.66
CA LEU A 826 -33.40 30.39 27.34
C LEU A 826 -32.43 29.37 27.93
N THR A 827 -31.60 28.76 27.07
CA THR A 827 -30.53 27.83 27.49
C THR A 827 -29.18 28.52 27.65
N THR A 828 -28.97 29.61 26.92
CA THR A 828 -27.78 30.47 27.02
C THR A 828 -28.19 31.94 26.87
N LEU A 829 -27.37 32.84 27.42
CA LEU A 829 -27.53 34.28 27.24
C LEU A 829 -26.17 34.97 27.22
N ASN A 830 -25.89 35.71 26.15
CA ASN A 830 -24.67 36.52 26.02
C ASN A 830 -25.02 38.01 26.05
N VAL A 831 -24.63 38.68 27.15
CA VAL A 831 -24.82 40.13 27.34
C VAL A 831 -23.51 40.91 27.38
N SER A 832 -22.41 40.32 26.89
CA SER A 832 -21.06 40.92 26.94
C SER A 832 -20.93 42.23 26.16
N LYS A 833 -21.83 42.48 25.19
CA LYS A 833 -21.89 43.72 24.41
C LYS A 833 -22.83 44.77 25.01
N ASN A 834 -23.71 44.38 25.93
CA ASN A 834 -24.67 45.25 26.59
C ASN A 834 -24.04 45.82 27.88
N ILE A 835 -22.90 46.50 27.73
CA ILE A 835 -22.07 46.97 28.85
C ILE A 835 -22.73 48.04 29.73
N LEU A 836 -23.84 48.62 29.26
CA LEU A 836 -24.59 49.65 29.96
C LEU A 836 -25.70 49.08 30.88
N LEU A 837 -25.84 47.75 30.96
CA LEU A 837 -26.88 47.12 31.77
C LEU A 837 -26.76 47.46 33.25
N THR A 838 -27.87 47.91 33.83
CA THR A 838 -28.06 48.16 35.26
C THR A 838 -28.91 47.10 35.93
N ASN A 839 -29.91 46.55 35.23
CA ASN A 839 -30.80 45.52 35.75
C ASN A 839 -30.92 44.35 34.76
N LEU A 840 -30.78 43.13 35.28
CA LEU A 840 -30.93 41.90 34.50
C LEU A 840 -31.87 40.91 35.21
N LEU A 841 -33.01 40.64 34.58
CA LEU A 841 -34.02 39.70 35.06
C LEU A 841 -34.15 38.52 34.09
N VAL A 842 -33.66 37.35 34.51
CA VAL A 842 -33.58 36.13 33.67
C VAL A 842 -34.04 34.88 34.43
N SER A 843 -34.85 35.06 35.47
CA SER A 843 -35.38 33.96 36.27
C SER A 843 -36.33 33.04 35.47
N LYS A 844 -36.45 31.77 35.89
CA LYS A 844 -37.32 30.76 35.25
C LYS A 844 -36.99 30.55 33.77
N ASN A 845 -35.74 30.17 33.52
CA ASN A 845 -35.21 29.78 32.22
C ASN A 845 -34.46 28.43 32.37
N GLN A 846 -33.63 28.06 31.39
CA GLN A 846 -32.85 26.82 31.37
C GLN A 846 -31.34 27.10 31.28
N LEU A 847 -30.89 28.26 31.79
CA LEU A 847 -29.49 28.68 31.68
C LEU A 847 -28.58 27.76 32.48
N THR A 848 -27.51 27.24 31.85
CA THR A 848 -26.50 26.42 32.52
C THR A 848 -25.28 27.21 32.99
N THR A 849 -25.00 28.33 32.34
CA THR A 849 -23.94 29.28 32.70
C THR A 849 -24.42 30.70 32.47
N LEU A 850 -23.84 31.66 33.21
CA LEU A 850 -24.08 33.08 33.01
C LEU A 850 -22.82 33.88 33.33
N ASP A 851 -22.29 34.60 32.33
CA ASP A 851 -21.12 35.46 32.48
C ASP A 851 -21.52 36.94 32.40
N LEU A 852 -21.35 37.64 33.51
CA LEU A 852 -21.68 39.05 33.70
C LEU A 852 -20.42 39.91 33.93
N SER A 853 -19.23 39.36 33.65
CA SER A 853 -17.96 40.02 33.97
C SER A 853 -17.68 41.31 33.21
N LYS A 854 -18.43 41.57 32.14
CA LYS A 854 -18.36 42.79 31.32
C LYS A 854 -19.40 43.84 31.70
N ASN A 855 -20.40 43.47 32.52
CA ASN A 855 -21.54 44.32 32.86
C ASN A 855 -21.28 45.01 34.22
N THR A 856 -20.25 45.86 34.27
CA THR A 856 -19.73 46.46 35.51
C THR A 856 -20.70 47.45 36.19
N LEU A 857 -21.74 47.88 35.49
CA LEU A 857 -22.76 48.80 35.98
C LEU A 857 -23.98 48.09 36.62
N LEU A 858 -23.99 46.76 36.67
CA LEU A 858 -25.10 45.99 37.24
C LEU A 858 -25.31 46.32 38.72
N LYS A 859 -26.57 46.55 39.07
CA LYS A 859 -27.06 46.78 40.44
C LYS A 859 -27.94 45.64 40.93
N LEU A 860 -28.74 45.07 40.02
CA LEU A 860 -29.70 44.02 40.33
C LEU A 860 -29.60 42.87 39.32
N VAL A 861 -29.44 41.65 39.84
CA VAL A 861 -29.45 40.42 39.06
C VAL A 861 -30.43 39.43 39.68
N GLN A 862 -31.41 38.98 38.89
CA GLN A 862 -32.30 37.89 39.24
C GLN A 862 -32.19 36.76 38.21
N CYS A 863 -31.66 35.62 38.65
CA CYS A 863 -31.42 34.44 37.82
C CYS A 863 -31.87 33.13 38.50
N THR A 864 -32.86 33.24 39.39
CA THR A 864 -33.43 32.09 40.12
C THR A 864 -34.19 31.13 39.20
N PHE A 865 -34.28 29.86 39.59
CA PHE A 865 -34.94 28.80 38.80
C PHE A 865 -34.34 28.67 37.40
N ASN A 866 -33.04 28.38 37.37
CA ASN A 866 -32.28 28.01 36.17
C ASN A 866 -31.54 26.69 36.46
N LYS A 867 -30.55 26.34 35.63
CA LYS A 867 -29.66 25.18 35.79
C LYS A 867 -28.21 25.61 35.93
N LEU A 868 -27.97 26.79 36.52
CA LEU A 868 -26.64 27.40 36.55
C LEU A 868 -25.70 26.53 37.37
N THR A 869 -24.66 26.03 36.72
CA THR A 869 -23.51 25.38 37.37
C THR A 869 -22.36 26.36 37.60
N ASN A 870 -22.36 27.47 36.85
CA ASN A 870 -21.39 28.57 36.97
C ASN A 870 -22.06 29.93 36.75
N LEU A 871 -21.78 30.87 37.66
CA LEU A 871 -22.18 32.27 37.59
C LEU A 871 -20.95 33.16 37.79
N ASN A 872 -20.53 33.87 36.74
CA ASN A 872 -19.40 34.78 36.80
C ASN A 872 -19.89 36.23 36.96
N ILE A 873 -19.76 36.77 38.17
CA ILE A 873 -20.14 38.14 38.55
C ILE A 873 -18.94 39.00 38.91
N ASN A 874 -17.74 38.57 38.51
CA ASN A 874 -16.52 39.30 38.77
C ASN A 874 -16.57 40.68 38.11
N ASN A 875 -16.17 41.72 38.84
CA ASN A 875 -16.22 43.13 38.43
C ASN A 875 -17.58 43.83 38.48
N ALA A 876 -18.67 43.17 38.87
CA ALA A 876 -19.95 43.82 39.15
C ALA A 876 -19.98 44.40 40.58
N SER A 877 -19.08 45.35 40.86
CA SER A 877 -18.84 45.89 42.21
C SER A 877 -19.96 46.80 42.73
N LEU A 878 -20.83 47.30 41.83
CA LEU A 878 -22.01 48.10 42.15
C LEU A 878 -23.26 47.27 42.47
N MET A 879 -23.16 45.93 42.44
CA MET A 879 -24.28 45.03 42.66
C MET A 879 -24.75 45.08 44.12
N THR A 880 -26.03 45.39 44.32
CA THR A 880 -26.66 45.47 45.65
C THR A 880 -27.55 44.27 45.94
N ILE A 881 -28.13 43.66 44.91
CA ILE A 881 -29.04 42.52 45.03
C ILE A 881 -28.62 41.42 44.05
N LEU A 882 -28.37 40.23 44.60
CA LEU A 882 -28.11 39.01 43.83
C LEU A 882 -29.04 37.88 44.26
N ASN A 883 -29.93 37.50 43.34
CA ASN A 883 -30.80 36.34 43.51
C ASN A 883 -30.42 35.24 42.51
N CYS A 884 -29.71 34.22 43.00
CA CYS A 884 -29.21 33.08 42.23
C CYS A 884 -29.63 31.71 42.83
N GLY A 885 -30.60 31.70 43.74
CA GLY A 885 -31.13 30.46 44.33
C GLY A 885 -31.91 29.57 43.34
N ASN A 886 -32.14 28.31 43.70
CA ASN A 886 -32.76 27.28 42.85
C ASN A 886 -31.99 27.09 41.54
N ASN A 887 -30.72 26.69 41.66
CA ASN A 887 -29.77 26.42 40.58
C ASN A 887 -28.90 25.19 40.94
N GLU A 888 -27.83 24.94 40.20
CA GLU A 888 -26.93 23.80 40.38
C GLU A 888 -25.49 24.25 40.72
N LEU A 889 -25.34 25.44 41.33
CA LEU A 889 -24.02 26.02 41.62
C LEU A 889 -23.29 25.20 42.68
N THR A 890 -22.05 24.80 42.38
CA THR A 890 -21.17 24.13 43.37
C THR A 890 -20.26 25.10 44.11
N SER A 891 -20.08 26.30 43.55
CA SER A 891 -19.32 27.40 44.15
C SER A 891 -19.92 28.74 43.75
N LEU A 892 -19.69 29.76 44.57
CA LEU A 892 -20.11 31.13 44.31
C LEU A 892 -19.07 32.09 44.88
N ASP A 893 -18.45 32.88 44.01
CA ASP A 893 -17.50 33.93 44.41
C ASP A 893 -18.19 35.30 44.41
N VAL A 894 -18.37 35.86 45.61
CA VAL A 894 -18.95 37.19 45.84
C VAL A 894 -17.91 38.19 46.37
N SER A 895 -16.63 37.84 46.37
CA SER A 895 -15.57 38.59 47.06
C SER A 895 -15.38 40.02 46.53
N ASN A 896 -15.73 40.26 45.27
CA ASN A 896 -15.63 41.56 44.58
C ASN A 896 -16.94 42.36 44.62
N ASN A 897 -18.05 41.77 45.06
CA ASN A 897 -19.37 42.40 45.09
C ASN A 897 -19.60 43.08 46.45
N ILE A 898 -18.71 44.03 46.78
CA ILE A 898 -18.62 44.65 48.10
C ILE A 898 -19.85 45.47 48.51
N ALA A 899 -20.69 45.86 47.54
CA ALA A 899 -21.92 46.61 47.74
C ALA A 899 -23.16 45.71 47.98
N LEU A 900 -23.00 44.38 48.04
CA LEU A 900 -24.13 43.46 48.27
C LEU A 900 -24.81 43.73 49.62
N ILE A 901 -26.12 43.92 49.56
CA ILE A 901 -27.04 44.08 50.69
C ILE A 901 -27.87 42.81 50.87
N ASP A 902 -28.33 42.23 49.75
CA ASP A 902 -29.14 41.01 49.70
C ASP A 902 -28.46 39.96 48.82
N LEU A 903 -28.14 38.82 49.44
CA LEU A 903 -27.61 37.64 48.78
C LEU A 903 -28.53 36.43 48.99
N THR A 904 -29.21 36.03 47.92
CA THR A 904 -30.00 34.80 47.87
C THR A 904 -29.33 33.75 46.98
N CYS A 905 -28.79 32.69 47.59
CA CYS A 905 -28.13 31.56 46.92
C CYS A 905 -28.64 30.19 47.41
N GLU A 906 -29.85 30.16 47.97
CA GLU A 906 -30.50 28.94 48.48
C GLU A 906 -30.71 27.86 47.40
N LYS A 907 -30.87 26.59 47.81
CA LYS A 907 -31.19 25.45 46.93
C LYS A 907 -30.22 25.35 45.75
N ASN A 908 -28.94 25.17 46.10
CA ASN A 908 -27.82 24.93 45.19
C ASN A 908 -26.99 23.75 45.73
N ALA A 909 -25.78 23.54 45.20
CA ALA A 909 -24.84 22.52 45.66
C ALA A 909 -23.54 23.14 46.23
N ILE A 910 -23.61 24.37 46.76
CA ILE A 910 -22.43 25.14 47.17
C ILE A 910 -21.77 24.47 48.38
N THR A 911 -20.47 24.16 48.27
CA THR A 911 -19.70 23.50 49.34
C THR A 911 -18.99 24.48 50.27
N SER A 912 -18.66 25.68 49.77
CA SER A 912 -18.06 26.75 50.55
C SER A 912 -18.53 28.11 50.05
N LEU A 913 -18.76 29.04 50.98
CA LEU A 913 -19.21 30.39 50.69
C LEU A 913 -18.41 31.39 51.56
N ASN A 914 -17.68 32.29 50.91
CA ASN A 914 -16.93 33.34 51.59
C ASN A 914 -17.63 34.69 51.42
N VAL A 915 -18.20 35.21 52.51
CA VAL A 915 -18.91 36.49 52.56
C VAL A 915 -18.13 37.59 53.31
N THR A 916 -16.88 37.35 53.68
CA THR A 916 -16.13 38.24 54.59
C THR A 916 -15.86 39.66 54.03
N ASN A 917 -15.90 39.81 52.71
CA ASN A 917 -15.76 41.11 52.02
C ASN A 917 -17.10 41.87 51.87
N ASN A 918 -18.24 41.19 51.98
CA ASN A 918 -19.57 41.76 51.77
C ASN A 918 -20.08 42.43 53.06
N LYS A 919 -19.39 43.49 53.49
CA LYS A 919 -19.66 44.15 54.78
C LYS A 919 -21.01 44.86 54.85
N ALA A 920 -21.59 45.19 53.69
CA ALA A 920 -22.92 45.80 53.59
C ALA A 920 -24.08 44.79 53.71
N LEU A 921 -23.78 43.49 53.82
CA LEU A 921 -24.79 42.44 53.78
C LEU A 921 -25.73 42.52 55.00
N GLU A 922 -27.03 42.63 54.71
CA GLU A 922 -28.12 42.65 55.69
C GLU A 922 -28.92 41.34 55.66
N PHE A 923 -29.05 40.74 54.48
CA PHE A 923 -29.82 39.52 54.25
C PHE A 923 -28.95 38.45 53.57
N LEU A 924 -28.81 37.30 54.23
CA LEU A 924 -28.11 36.14 53.68
C LEU A 924 -29.00 34.90 53.71
N TYR A 925 -29.41 34.47 52.52
CA TYR A 925 -30.19 33.25 52.30
C TYR A 925 -29.34 32.22 51.55
N CYS A 926 -28.71 31.29 52.29
CA CYS A 926 -27.86 30.23 51.76
C CYS A 926 -28.33 28.81 52.15
N SER A 927 -29.62 28.68 52.51
CA SER A 927 -30.24 27.40 52.89
C SER A 927 -30.20 26.35 51.78
N ALA A 928 -30.30 25.07 52.15
CA ALA A 928 -30.33 23.94 51.22
C ALA A 928 -29.12 23.92 50.27
N ASN A 929 -27.92 23.88 50.84
CA ASN A 929 -26.63 23.77 50.15
C ASN A 929 -25.80 22.63 50.79
N LYS A 930 -24.49 22.60 50.53
CA LYS A 930 -23.55 21.60 51.08
C LYS A 930 -22.46 22.26 51.93
N LEU A 931 -22.76 23.38 52.57
CA LEU A 931 -21.78 24.14 53.36
C LEU A 931 -21.37 23.34 54.59
N THR A 932 -20.06 23.14 54.77
CA THR A 932 -19.49 22.53 55.99
C THR A 932 -19.02 23.56 57.00
N SER A 933 -18.78 24.80 56.55
CA SER A 933 -18.43 25.94 57.40
C SER A 933 -18.97 27.24 56.79
N LEU A 934 -19.18 28.25 57.64
CA LEU A 934 -19.61 29.58 57.25
C LEU A 934 -19.07 30.62 58.24
N ASP A 935 -18.30 31.59 57.75
CA ASP A 935 -17.81 32.73 58.55
C ASP A 935 -18.61 33.99 58.22
N VAL A 936 -19.45 34.42 59.17
CA VAL A 936 -20.26 35.65 59.10
C VAL A 936 -19.74 36.76 60.00
N THR A 937 -18.57 36.60 60.62
CA THR A 937 -18.08 37.51 61.67
C THR A 937 -17.74 38.92 61.17
N LYS A 938 -17.60 39.10 59.85
CA LYS A 938 -17.38 40.40 59.19
C LYS A 938 -18.65 41.09 58.72
N ASN A 939 -19.77 40.36 58.65
CA ASN A 939 -21.05 40.87 58.17
C ASN A 939 -21.86 41.46 59.34
N ILE A 940 -21.32 42.51 59.94
CA ILE A 940 -21.85 43.12 61.18
C ILE A 940 -23.27 43.69 61.05
N ASN A 941 -23.71 43.94 59.80
CA ASN A 941 -25.03 44.45 59.48
C ASN A 941 -26.09 43.35 59.27
N LEU A 942 -25.73 42.07 59.39
CA LEU A 942 -26.68 40.97 59.18
C LEU A 942 -27.89 41.09 60.10
N TRP A 943 -29.05 41.20 59.48
CA TRP A 943 -30.37 41.22 60.11
C TRP A 943 -31.04 39.84 60.01
N ALA A 944 -30.89 39.12 58.89
CA ALA A 944 -31.39 37.77 58.69
C ALA A 944 -30.30 36.83 58.16
N LEU A 945 -30.18 35.66 58.80
CA LEU A 945 -29.31 34.56 58.38
C LEU A 945 -30.10 33.26 58.27
N TYR A 946 -30.19 32.77 57.04
CA TYR A 946 -30.83 31.49 56.71
C TYR A 946 -29.76 30.57 56.12
N CYS A 947 -29.26 29.65 56.95
CA CYS A 947 -28.24 28.66 56.57
C CYS A 947 -28.65 27.23 56.97
N ASP A 948 -29.95 27.00 57.11
CA ASP A 948 -30.55 25.69 57.34
C ASP A 948 -30.36 24.72 56.17
N MET A 949 -30.55 23.42 56.42
CA MET A 949 -30.37 22.35 55.43
C MET A 949 -28.97 22.37 54.78
N ASN A 950 -27.94 22.42 55.62
CA ASN A 950 -26.52 22.37 55.24
C ASN A 950 -25.80 21.28 56.06
N GLN A 951 -24.46 21.30 56.07
CA GLN A 951 -23.61 20.33 56.79
C GLN A 951 -22.72 21.02 57.83
N LEU A 952 -23.17 22.16 58.37
CA LEU A 952 -22.40 22.94 59.33
C LEU A 952 -22.24 22.18 60.64
N THR A 953 -21.01 22.09 61.14
CA THR A 953 -20.69 21.52 62.47
C THR A 953 -20.48 22.59 63.54
N THR A 954 -20.12 23.81 63.12
CA THR A 954 -19.97 24.99 63.98
C THR A 954 -20.44 26.24 63.24
N LEU A 955 -20.89 27.25 63.99
CA LEU A 955 -21.24 28.56 63.47
C LEU A 955 -21.00 29.63 64.54
N ASN A 956 -20.30 30.71 64.18
CA ASN A 956 -20.03 31.84 65.08
C ASN A 956 -20.82 33.08 64.67
N VAL A 957 -21.86 33.41 65.44
CA VAL A 957 -22.72 34.58 65.24
C VAL A 957 -22.44 35.73 66.22
N SER A 958 -21.36 35.67 66.98
CA SER A 958 -21.08 36.61 68.09
C SER A 958 -20.87 38.07 67.66
N LYS A 959 -20.59 38.32 66.38
CA LYS A 959 -20.40 39.66 65.82
C LYS A 959 -21.65 40.23 65.14
N ASN A 960 -22.67 39.41 64.92
CA ASN A 960 -23.90 39.79 64.22
C ASN A 960 -24.93 40.28 65.25
N THR A 961 -24.61 41.36 65.97
CA THR A 961 -25.42 41.85 67.10
C THR A 961 -26.80 42.39 66.68
N LEU A 962 -26.97 42.71 65.40
CA LEU A 962 -28.24 43.15 64.80
C LEU A 962 -29.12 41.98 64.32
N LEU A 963 -28.67 40.73 64.46
CA LEU A 963 -29.35 39.55 63.95
C LEU A 963 -30.71 39.37 64.62
N ASN A 964 -31.77 39.46 63.82
CA ASN A 964 -33.15 39.30 64.26
C ASN A 964 -33.71 37.90 63.95
N GLN A 965 -33.28 37.30 62.83
CA GLN A 965 -33.76 36.00 62.36
C GLN A 965 -32.58 35.05 62.12
N LEU A 966 -32.62 33.88 62.78
CA LEU A 966 -31.61 32.84 62.63
C LEU A 966 -32.24 31.47 62.38
N TYR A 967 -32.01 30.95 61.18
CA TYR A 967 -32.45 29.63 60.73
C TYR A 967 -31.22 28.75 60.49
N VAL A 968 -31.00 27.78 61.37
CA VAL A 968 -29.84 26.85 61.35
C VAL A 968 -30.26 25.39 61.43
N TYR A 969 -31.55 25.11 61.27
CA TYR A 969 -32.09 23.77 61.39
C TYR A 969 -31.56 22.82 60.30
N ASN A 970 -31.62 21.51 60.54
CA ASN A 970 -31.12 20.49 59.61
C ASN A 970 -29.64 20.72 59.22
N ASN A 971 -28.79 20.73 60.24
CA ASN A 971 -27.33 20.80 60.15
C ASN A 971 -26.72 19.75 61.10
N SER A 972 -25.40 19.82 61.34
CA SER A 972 -24.69 18.94 62.28
C SER A 972 -24.07 19.70 63.45
N LEU A 973 -24.67 20.82 63.87
CA LEU A 973 -24.15 21.67 64.94
C LEU A 973 -24.17 20.93 66.28
N THR A 974 -23.05 20.96 67.00
CA THR A 974 -22.94 20.38 68.36
C THR A 974 -23.12 21.41 69.46
N ALA A 975 -22.85 22.68 69.16
CA ALA A 975 -23.07 23.83 70.03
C ALA A 975 -23.35 25.09 69.19
N ILE A 976 -24.09 26.03 69.78
CA ILE A 976 -24.35 27.36 69.20
C ILE A 976 -24.47 28.39 70.33
N ASP A 977 -23.66 29.44 70.29
CA ASP A 977 -23.72 30.56 71.24
C ASP A 977 -24.43 31.75 70.62
N VAL A 978 -25.62 32.05 71.15
CA VAL A 978 -26.46 33.18 70.73
C VAL A 978 -26.47 34.33 71.75
N SER A 979 -25.60 34.30 72.76
CA SER A 979 -25.60 35.24 73.89
C SER A 979 -25.37 36.70 73.50
N LYS A 980 -24.77 36.96 72.32
CA LYS A 980 -24.51 38.31 71.80
C LYS A 980 -25.60 38.82 70.86
N ASN A 981 -26.55 37.98 70.45
CA ASN A 981 -27.60 38.31 69.50
C ASN A 981 -28.87 38.76 70.27
N THR A 982 -28.77 39.86 71.01
CA THR A 982 -29.87 40.34 71.89
C THR A 982 -31.12 40.78 71.13
N GLU A 983 -30.98 41.05 69.82
CA GLU A 983 -32.06 41.40 68.90
C GLU A 983 -32.82 40.20 68.31
N LEU A 984 -32.37 38.98 68.61
CA LEU A 984 -32.90 37.75 68.03
C LEU A 984 -34.36 37.54 68.46
N SER A 985 -35.25 37.46 67.46
CA SER A 985 -36.68 37.20 67.67
C SER A 985 -37.12 35.83 67.17
N ILE A 986 -36.47 35.31 66.13
CA ILE A 986 -36.73 33.98 65.58
C ILE A 986 -35.47 33.15 65.63
N PHE A 987 -35.53 31.99 66.29
CA PHE A 987 -34.43 31.05 66.37
C PHE A 987 -34.87 29.61 66.11
N TYR A 988 -34.58 29.08 64.92
CA TYR A 988 -34.87 27.69 64.56
C TYR A 988 -33.58 26.89 64.43
N CYS A 989 -33.37 25.96 65.35
CA CYS A 989 -32.18 25.11 65.47
C CYS A 989 -32.49 23.61 65.56
N PHE A 990 -33.72 23.20 65.25
CA PHE A 990 -34.14 21.80 65.25
C PHE A 990 -33.35 20.94 64.26
N TYR A 991 -33.38 19.62 64.43
CA TYR A 991 -32.65 18.67 63.55
C TYR A 991 -31.14 18.97 63.50
N ASN A 992 -30.49 18.97 64.67
CA ASN A 992 -29.05 19.17 64.84
C ASN A 992 -28.50 18.16 65.86
N GLN A 993 -27.25 18.37 66.31
CA GLN A 993 -26.58 17.54 67.33
C GLN A 993 -26.33 18.32 68.63
N LEU A 994 -27.11 19.37 68.90
CA LEU A 994 -26.90 20.27 70.03
C LEU A 994 -27.09 19.52 71.35
N THR A 995 -26.15 19.70 72.28
CA THR A 995 -26.24 19.14 73.64
C THR A 995 -26.77 20.15 74.65
N SER A 996 -26.65 21.44 74.35
CA SER A 996 -27.26 22.50 75.13
C SER A 996 -27.69 23.67 74.24
N VAL A 997 -28.75 24.35 74.68
CA VAL A 997 -29.20 25.63 74.12
C VAL A 997 -29.47 26.57 75.29
N ASP A 998 -28.87 27.76 75.25
CA ASP A 998 -29.07 28.81 76.22
C ASP A 998 -29.52 30.10 75.53
N ILE A 999 -30.74 30.53 75.86
CA ILE A 999 -31.33 31.77 75.34
C ILE A 999 -31.56 32.82 76.43
N SER A 1000 -30.95 32.67 77.60
CA SER A 1000 -31.16 33.56 78.76
C SER A 1000 -30.81 35.04 78.47
N ASN A 1001 -29.93 35.29 77.51
CA ASN A 1001 -29.55 36.64 77.06
C ASN A 1001 -30.37 37.15 75.86
N ASN A 1002 -31.44 36.45 75.45
CA ASN A 1002 -32.23 36.75 74.25
C ASN A 1002 -33.71 37.04 74.60
N PRO A 1003 -34.02 38.22 75.19
CA PRO A 1003 -35.36 38.54 75.69
C PRO A 1003 -36.41 38.82 74.59
N LYS A 1004 -36.00 38.89 73.33
CA LYS A 1004 -36.87 39.22 72.17
C LYS A 1004 -37.36 37.99 71.41
N ILE A 1005 -36.93 36.78 71.79
CA ILE A 1005 -37.35 35.53 71.14
C ILE A 1005 -38.85 35.35 71.30
N THR A 1006 -39.53 35.26 70.17
CA THR A 1006 -40.96 34.92 70.06
C THR A 1006 -41.15 33.54 69.47
N TYR A 1007 -40.29 33.09 68.56
CA TYR A 1007 -40.36 31.76 67.93
C TYR A 1007 -39.07 30.96 68.18
N LEU A 1008 -39.21 29.74 68.71
CA LEU A 1008 -38.08 28.88 69.09
C LEU A 1008 -38.35 27.40 68.81
N GLN A 1009 -37.63 26.82 67.84
CA GLN A 1009 -37.69 25.38 67.57
C GLN A 1009 -36.32 24.75 67.86
N ALA A 1010 -36.26 23.91 68.89
CA ALA A 1010 -35.07 23.19 69.33
C ALA A 1010 -35.32 21.67 69.48
N ASP A 1011 -36.38 21.17 68.86
CA ASP A 1011 -36.68 19.74 68.79
C ASP A 1011 -35.66 18.96 67.94
N LEU A 1012 -35.69 17.63 68.01
CA LEU A 1012 -34.83 16.74 67.21
C LEU A 1012 -33.33 17.06 67.36
N ASN A 1013 -32.87 17.14 68.61
CA ASN A 1013 -31.47 17.39 68.98
C ASN A 1013 -30.99 16.33 69.99
N LYS A 1014 -29.84 16.58 70.63
CA LYS A 1014 -29.27 15.74 71.70
C LYS A 1014 -29.22 16.49 73.03
N LEU A 1015 -30.19 17.39 73.28
CA LEU A 1015 -30.15 18.28 74.42
C LEU A 1015 -30.11 17.49 75.73
N THR A 1016 -29.19 17.85 76.61
CA THR A 1016 -29.14 17.44 78.02
C THR A 1016 -29.49 18.60 78.94
N SER A 1017 -29.31 19.84 78.46
CA SER A 1017 -29.76 21.05 79.13
C SER A 1017 -30.39 22.04 78.15
N LEU A 1018 -31.43 22.74 78.60
CA LEU A 1018 -32.10 23.79 77.84
C LEU A 1018 -32.41 24.94 78.81
N ASN A 1019 -31.85 26.13 78.55
CA ASN A 1019 -32.06 27.32 79.37
C ASN A 1019 -32.92 28.34 78.61
N LEU A 1020 -34.19 28.39 78.97
CA LEU A 1020 -35.18 29.32 78.43
C LEU A 1020 -35.36 30.57 79.28
N LYS A 1021 -34.67 30.71 80.42
CA LYS A 1021 -34.91 31.77 81.42
C LYS A 1021 -34.41 33.15 80.96
N ASN A 1022 -35.15 33.76 80.04
CA ASN A 1022 -34.82 35.04 79.40
C ASN A 1022 -35.61 36.23 79.96
N GLY A 1023 -36.39 36.03 81.03
CA GLY A 1023 -37.26 37.03 81.66
C GLY A 1023 -38.53 37.36 80.87
N LYS A 1024 -38.80 36.65 79.75
CA LYS A 1024 -39.89 36.93 78.80
C LYS A 1024 -40.53 35.65 78.24
N ASN A 1025 -40.54 34.54 78.96
CA ASN A 1025 -41.20 33.30 78.51
C ASN A 1025 -42.65 33.47 78.00
N THR A 1026 -43.40 34.44 78.50
CA THR A 1026 -44.81 34.67 78.10
C THR A 1026 -45.01 35.20 76.68
N ILE A 1027 -43.95 35.72 76.02
CA ILE A 1027 -44.05 36.20 74.62
C ILE A 1027 -43.71 35.11 73.60
N ILE A 1028 -43.22 33.95 74.04
CA ILE A 1028 -42.86 32.84 73.16
C ILE A 1028 -44.16 32.16 72.68
N ASP A 1029 -44.39 32.19 71.37
CA ASP A 1029 -45.60 31.67 70.74
C ASP A 1029 -45.60 30.13 70.74
N ARG A 1030 -46.60 29.54 71.40
CA ARG A 1030 -46.79 28.09 71.48
C ARG A 1030 -46.91 27.40 70.11
N LYS A 1031 -47.38 28.10 69.07
CA LYS A 1031 -47.60 27.52 67.74
C LYS A 1031 -46.27 27.25 67.01
N TYR A 1032 -45.26 28.04 67.30
CA TYR A 1032 -43.95 28.01 66.63
C TYR A 1032 -42.82 27.64 67.60
N THR A 1033 -43.17 26.92 68.67
CA THR A 1033 -42.24 26.50 69.71
C THR A 1033 -42.30 24.99 69.93
N ASN A 1034 -41.15 24.32 69.94
CA ASN A 1034 -41.06 22.87 70.15
C ASN A 1034 -39.66 22.45 70.64
N PHE A 1035 -39.61 21.54 71.60
CA PHE A 1035 -38.39 20.98 72.20
C PHE A 1035 -38.43 19.44 72.31
N ASN A 1036 -39.39 18.78 71.67
CA ASN A 1036 -39.55 17.32 71.68
C ASN A 1036 -38.41 16.58 70.96
N ASN A 1037 -38.34 15.26 71.11
CA ASN A 1037 -37.33 14.39 70.49
C ASN A 1037 -35.89 14.72 70.93
N ASN A 1038 -35.71 15.03 72.21
CA ASN A 1038 -34.45 15.19 72.92
C ASN A 1038 -34.40 14.17 74.08
N PRO A 1039 -34.14 12.88 73.82
CA PRO A 1039 -34.36 11.80 74.79
C PRO A 1039 -33.52 11.90 76.07
N ASN A 1040 -32.41 12.65 76.04
CA ASN A 1040 -31.53 12.85 77.20
C ASN A 1040 -31.83 14.13 77.98
N LEU A 1041 -32.82 14.92 77.55
CA LEU A 1041 -33.21 16.13 78.23
C LEU A 1041 -34.04 15.76 79.47
N SER A 1042 -33.53 16.09 80.65
CA SER A 1042 -34.18 15.81 81.93
C SER A 1042 -34.70 17.08 82.61
N CYS A 1043 -34.13 18.23 82.28
CA CYS A 1043 -34.43 19.49 82.94
C CYS A 1043 -34.34 20.68 81.97
N ILE A 1044 -35.37 21.54 82.00
CA ILE A 1044 -35.50 22.76 81.21
C ILE A 1044 -35.66 23.93 82.18
N ILE A 1045 -34.73 24.89 82.14
CA ILE A 1045 -34.76 26.08 83.00
C ILE A 1045 -35.71 27.11 82.39
N VAL A 1046 -36.69 27.59 83.16
CA VAL A 1046 -37.72 28.55 82.73
C VAL A 1046 -37.88 29.71 83.72
N ASP A 1047 -38.52 30.79 83.29
CA ASP A 1047 -38.84 31.96 84.13
C ASP A 1047 -39.91 31.64 85.18
N ASP A 1048 -40.98 30.95 84.75
CA ASP A 1048 -42.13 30.56 85.56
C ASP A 1048 -42.52 29.11 85.24
N VAL A 1049 -42.34 28.23 86.22
CA VAL A 1049 -42.62 26.79 86.11
C VAL A 1049 -44.12 26.52 85.98
N ALA A 1050 -44.98 27.28 86.66
CA ALA A 1050 -46.43 27.10 86.58
C ALA A 1050 -46.96 27.51 85.20
N TYR A 1051 -46.50 28.65 84.67
CA TYR A 1051 -46.81 29.09 83.32
C TYR A 1051 -46.38 28.05 82.28
N SER A 1052 -45.14 27.56 82.38
CA SER A 1052 -44.57 26.60 81.43
C SER A 1052 -45.33 25.26 81.44
N ASN A 1053 -45.70 24.74 82.61
CA ASN A 1053 -46.53 23.53 82.70
C ASN A 1053 -47.94 23.72 82.13
N ALA A 1054 -48.54 24.90 82.33
CA ALA A 1054 -49.88 25.18 81.82
C ALA A 1054 -49.93 25.36 80.29
N ASN A 1055 -48.87 25.96 79.71
CA ASN A 1055 -48.89 26.39 78.31
C ASN A 1055 -48.01 25.54 77.37
N TRP A 1056 -46.98 24.87 77.90
CA TRP A 1056 -45.98 24.13 77.11
C TRP A 1056 -45.88 22.65 77.47
N SER A 1057 -46.84 22.09 78.20
CA SER A 1057 -46.83 20.68 78.64
C SER A 1057 -46.53 19.66 77.53
N ASN A 1058 -46.99 19.92 76.30
CA ASN A 1058 -46.82 19.05 75.14
C ASN A 1058 -45.58 19.39 74.26
N LEU A 1059 -44.76 20.35 74.66
CA LEU A 1059 -43.64 20.85 73.85
C LEU A 1059 -42.29 20.24 74.25
N LYS A 1060 -42.25 19.28 75.19
CA LYS A 1060 -41.04 18.63 75.70
C LYS A 1060 -41.23 17.11 75.80
N ASP A 1061 -40.14 16.36 75.79
CA ASP A 1061 -40.16 14.92 76.04
C ASP A 1061 -40.69 14.59 77.45
N ALA A 1062 -41.20 13.37 77.59
CA ALA A 1062 -41.71 12.87 78.87
C ALA A 1062 -40.64 12.83 79.97
N THR A 1063 -39.36 12.66 79.59
CA THR A 1063 -38.20 12.62 80.51
C THR A 1063 -37.81 14.00 81.06
N ALA A 1064 -38.20 15.08 80.37
CA ALA A 1064 -37.83 16.44 80.74
C ALA A 1064 -38.82 17.03 81.76
N SER A 1065 -38.35 17.92 82.64
CA SER A 1065 -39.19 18.69 83.55
C SER A 1065 -38.85 20.18 83.51
N TYR A 1066 -39.84 21.06 83.67
CA TYR A 1066 -39.61 22.50 83.81
C TYR A 1066 -39.19 22.82 85.24
N ALA A 1067 -38.10 23.56 85.41
CA ALA A 1067 -37.56 23.91 86.72
C ALA A 1067 -37.01 25.34 86.74
N ALA A 1068 -36.87 25.90 87.94
CA ALA A 1068 -36.18 27.19 88.13
C ALA A 1068 -34.64 27.06 88.08
N THR A 1069 -34.11 25.85 88.32
CA THR A 1069 -32.68 25.47 88.32
C THR A 1069 -32.51 23.96 88.06
N CYS A 1070 -31.44 23.52 87.38
CA CYS A 1070 -31.11 22.09 87.13
C CYS A 1070 -29.84 21.64 87.88
N SER A 1071 -29.78 20.38 88.34
CA SER A 1071 -28.62 19.79 89.05
C SER A 1071 -27.70 19.06 88.06
N THR A 1072 -26.45 19.50 87.82
CA THR A 1072 -25.53 18.85 86.85
C THR A 1072 -24.50 17.91 87.51
N LEU A 1073 -24.40 16.65 87.05
CA LEU A 1073 -23.31 15.69 87.35
C LEU A 1073 -22.35 15.64 86.14
N GLY A 1074 -21.08 16.05 86.27
CA GLY A 1074 -20.08 16.07 85.19
C GLY A 1074 -18.91 15.09 85.41
N LEU A 1075 -18.29 14.62 84.32
CA LEU A 1075 -16.97 13.94 84.31
C LEU A 1075 -16.09 14.48 83.15
N SER A 1076 -14.77 14.39 83.33
CA SER A 1076 -13.68 15.27 82.86
C SER A 1076 -12.79 14.75 81.69
N ASP A 1077 -12.30 15.65 80.84
CA ASP A 1077 -11.05 15.52 80.04
C ASP A 1077 -9.80 15.45 80.96
N THR A 1078 -8.65 14.79 80.59
CA THR A 1078 -7.24 15.09 81.05
C THR A 1078 -6.13 13.97 80.97
N ALA A 1079 -6.21 12.88 80.19
CA ALA A 1079 -5.17 11.83 80.27
C ALA A 1079 -3.75 12.24 79.75
N PHE A 1080 -3.63 13.02 78.66
CA PHE A 1080 -2.33 13.37 78.05
C PHE A 1080 -1.73 14.71 78.51
N ASP A 1081 -2.46 15.50 79.29
CA ASP A 1081 -2.00 16.82 79.74
C ASP A 1081 -0.90 16.73 80.81
N LYS A 1082 -0.72 15.57 81.43
CA LYS A 1082 0.23 15.33 82.53
C LYS A 1082 1.52 14.60 82.12
N VAL A 1083 1.70 14.25 80.85
CA VAL A 1083 2.90 13.54 80.36
C VAL A 1083 4.13 14.44 80.38
N ALA A 1084 5.22 13.98 81.00
CA ALA A 1084 6.50 14.68 81.04
C ALA A 1084 7.53 13.96 80.16
N VAL A 1085 8.16 14.67 79.22
CA VAL A 1085 9.19 14.11 78.32
C VAL A 1085 10.48 14.91 78.44
N TYR A 1086 11.55 14.29 78.98
CA TYR A 1086 12.80 14.99 79.33
C TYR A 1086 14.03 14.04 79.39
N PRO A 1087 15.26 14.53 79.22
CA PRO A 1087 15.61 15.90 78.80
C PRO A 1087 15.24 16.14 77.33
N ASN A 1088 14.86 17.37 77.02
CA ASN A 1088 14.62 17.82 75.66
C ASN A 1088 15.07 19.29 75.56
N PRO A 1089 16.26 19.59 75.01
CA PRO A 1089 17.09 18.71 74.17
C PRO A 1089 17.76 17.53 74.90
N THR A 1090 17.99 16.43 74.19
CA THR A 1090 18.67 15.21 74.69
C THR A 1090 19.97 14.95 73.92
N LYS A 1091 20.92 14.22 74.53
CA LYS A 1091 22.12 13.68 73.85
C LYS A 1091 21.95 12.22 73.41
N GLY A 1092 20.77 11.63 73.64
CA GLY A 1092 20.46 10.25 73.32
C GLY A 1092 19.26 9.72 74.09
N GLU A 1093 19.32 9.69 75.42
CA GLU A 1093 18.26 9.13 76.25
C GLU A 1093 17.13 10.14 76.57
N VAL A 1094 15.87 9.70 76.45
CA VAL A 1094 14.67 10.50 76.71
C VAL A 1094 13.74 9.70 77.63
N ASN A 1095 13.42 10.26 78.79
CA ASN A 1095 12.44 9.71 79.73
C ASN A 1095 11.05 10.25 79.40
N ILE A 1096 10.05 9.37 79.48
CA ILE A 1096 8.62 9.62 79.24
C ILE A 1096 7.87 9.13 80.47
N ASN A 1097 7.38 10.06 81.28
CA ASN A 1097 6.83 9.77 82.60
C ASN A 1097 5.35 10.18 82.70
N ASN A 1098 4.69 9.61 83.72
CA ASN A 1098 3.29 9.84 84.10
C ASN A 1098 2.24 9.33 83.10
N ILE A 1099 2.61 8.36 82.24
CA ILE A 1099 1.66 7.75 81.30
C ILE A 1099 2.06 6.32 80.97
N ALA A 1100 1.11 5.40 81.04
CA ALA A 1100 1.27 4.03 80.55
C ALA A 1100 1.23 4.05 79.01
N LEU A 1101 2.18 3.39 78.36
CA LEU A 1101 2.31 3.37 76.90
C LEU A 1101 2.66 1.97 76.41
N GLU A 1102 2.10 1.59 75.26
CA GLU A 1102 2.45 0.33 74.59
C GLU A 1102 3.67 0.50 73.68
N LYS A 1103 3.79 1.67 73.05
CA LYS A 1103 4.89 1.98 72.15
C LYS A 1103 5.14 3.47 72.00
N ALA A 1104 6.38 3.80 71.68
CA ALA A 1104 6.79 5.13 71.23
C ALA A 1104 7.44 5.02 69.85
N THR A 1105 6.96 5.81 68.88
CA THR A 1105 7.48 5.82 67.49
C THR A 1105 8.13 7.16 67.18
N VAL A 1106 9.31 7.13 66.57
CA VAL A 1106 10.15 8.32 66.35
C VAL A 1106 10.26 8.59 64.86
N TYR A 1107 9.91 9.80 64.45
CA TYR A 1107 9.98 10.27 63.07
C TYR A 1107 10.98 11.42 62.95
N ASN A 1108 11.70 11.50 61.83
CA ASN A 1108 12.53 12.67 61.52
C ASN A 1108 11.67 13.85 61.04
N SER A 1109 12.28 15.00 60.80
CA SER A 1109 11.58 16.21 60.31
C SER A 1109 10.95 16.07 58.92
N LEU A 1110 11.29 15.01 58.16
CA LEU A 1110 10.67 14.68 56.87
C LEU A 1110 9.49 13.71 57.02
N GLY A 1111 9.12 13.34 58.25
CA GLY A 1111 8.02 12.40 58.53
C GLY A 1111 8.38 10.93 58.27
N GLN A 1112 9.66 10.59 58.10
CA GLN A 1112 10.11 9.21 57.92
C GLN A 1112 10.27 8.54 59.29
N LEU A 1113 9.73 7.32 59.44
CA LEU A 1113 9.89 6.53 60.66
C LEU A 1113 11.36 6.15 60.83
N VAL A 1114 11.95 6.57 61.94
CA VAL A 1114 13.36 6.37 62.27
C VAL A 1114 13.53 5.17 63.17
N LYS A 1115 12.69 5.05 64.20
CA LYS A 1115 12.78 3.97 65.20
C LYS A 1115 11.46 3.78 65.94
N THR A 1116 11.20 2.54 66.36
CA THR A 1116 10.06 2.18 67.22
C THR A 1116 10.57 1.53 68.49
N PHE A 1117 10.03 1.94 69.63
CA PHE A 1117 10.26 1.35 70.94
C PHE A 1117 8.97 0.69 71.40
N VAL A 1118 9.03 -0.59 71.70
CA VAL A 1118 7.95 -1.29 72.42
C VAL A 1118 8.18 -1.03 73.90
N LEU A 1119 7.17 -0.50 74.57
CA LEU A 1119 7.20 -0.10 75.98
C LEU A 1119 6.29 -1.04 76.78
N ASN A 1120 6.58 -1.20 78.07
CA ASN A 1120 5.75 -2.05 78.91
C ASN A 1120 4.48 -1.27 79.31
N PRO A 1121 3.27 -1.70 78.92
CA PRO A 1121 2.04 -0.98 79.26
C PRO A 1121 1.78 -0.94 80.78
N GLY A 1122 2.41 -1.82 81.55
CA GLY A 1122 2.36 -1.81 83.02
C GLY A 1122 3.25 -0.76 83.69
N ASP A 1123 4.10 -0.06 82.92
CA ASP A 1123 5.01 0.97 83.44
C ASP A 1123 4.61 2.36 82.94
N THR A 1124 4.50 3.32 83.87
CA THR A 1124 4.15 4.71 83.59
C THR A 1124 5.37 5.62 83.40
N ASN A 1125 6.58 5.10 83.59
CA ASN A 1125 7.84 5.80 83.41
C ASN A 1125 8.78 4.98 82.53
N ASN A 1126 8.92 5.41 81.27
CA ASN A 1126 9.67 4.69 80.26
C ASN A 1126 10.86 5.52 79.77
N THR A 1127 11.97 4.87 79.41
CA THR A 1127 13.13 5.55 78.79
C THR A 1127 13.35 5.02 77.38
N ILE A 1128 13.44 5.92 76.40
CA ILE A 1128 13.80 5.57 75.01
C ILE A 1128 15.20 6.11 74.69
N ASN A 1129 15.98 5.33 73.95
CA ASN A 1129 17.37 5.67 73.61
C ASN A 1129 17.53 5.96 72.10
N LEU A 1130 17.73 7.24 71.81
CA LEU A 1130 17.94 7.85 70.49
C LEU A 1130 19.44 8.04 70.15
N SER A 1131 20.36 7.54 70.98
CA SER A 1131 21.81 7.62 70.74
C SER A 1131 22.16 6.99 69.39
N GLY A 1132 23.01 7.66 68.62
CA GLY A 1132 23.43 7.21 67.28
C GLY A 1132 22.56 7.72 66.13
N LEU A 1133 21.44 8.41 66.41
CA LEU A 1133 20.72 9.17 65.38
C LEU A 1133 21.43 10.51 65.10
N PRO A 1134 21.39 11.03 63.85
CA PRO A 1134 21.96 12.34 63.54
C PRO A 1134 21.33 13.46 64.37
N LYS A 1135 22.12 14.48 64.71
CA LYS A 1135 21.64 15.68 65.41
C LYS A 1135 20.49 16.33 64.62
N GLY A 1136 19.39 16.65 65.29
CA GLY A 1136 18.21 17.18 64.61
C GLY A 1136 16.91 17.14 65.41
N ILE A 1137 15.83 17.58 64.78
CA ILE A 1137 14.47 17.56 65.34
C ILE A 1137 13.79 16.24 64.99
N TYR A 1138 13.25 15.57 66.00
CA TYR A 1138 12.46 14.36 65.88
C TYR A 1138 11.07 14.55 66.51
N TYR A 1139 10.08 13.84 65.99
CA TYR A 1139 8.73 13.79 66.57
C TYR A 1139 8.48 12.40 67.13
N VAL A 1140 8.27 12.32 68.44
CA VAL A 1140 7.97 11.08 69.17
C VAL A 1140 6.47 10.99 69.39
N TYR A 1141 5.83 10.02 68.76
CA TYR A 1141 4.42 9.70 68.97
C TYR A 1141 4.30 8.66 70.09
N LEU A 1142 3.63 9.06 71.18
CA LEU A 1142 3.31 8.25 72.34
C LEU A 1142 1.94 7.62 72.12
N ILE A 1143 1.83 6.30 72.22
CA ILE A 1143 0.61 5.55 71.87
C ILE A 1143 0.18 4.67 73.05
N ASN A 1144 -1.09 4.78 73.42
CA ASN A 1144 -1.78 3.93 74.39
C ASN A 1144 -3.18 3.59 73.83
N GLU A 1145 -3.41 2.32 73.51
CA GLU A 1145 -4.64 1.81 72.88
C GLU A 1145 -5.11 2.70 71.71
N ASP A 1146 -6.25 3.37 71.88
CA ASP A 1146 -6.92 4.18 70.84
C ASP A 1146 -6.47 5.64 70.81
N ALA A 1147 -5.53 6.05 71.68
CA ALA A 1147 -5.09 7.43 71.80
C ALA A 1147 -3.59 7.61 71.55
N ALA A 1148 -3.25 8.69 70.83
CA ALA A 1148 -1.87 9.04 70.51
C ALA A 1148 -1.61 10.54 70.70
N SER A 1149 -0.40 10.88 71.16
CA SER A 1149 0.07 12.27 71.29
C SER A 1149 1.49 12.42 70.77
N ALA A 1150 1.74 13.48 69.99
CA ALA A 1150 3.07 13.77 69.44
C ALA A 1150 3.83 14.77 70.33
N LYS A 1151 5.09 14.46 70.64
CA LYS A 1151 6.01 15.35 71.36
C LYS A 1151 7.26 15.59 70.50
N LYS A 1152 7.61 16.86 70.31
CA LYS A 1152 8.81 17.27 69.58
C LYS A 1152 10.03 17.10 70.48
N ILE A 1153 11.06 16.39 70.01
CA ILE A 1153 12.34 16.16 70.70
C ILE A 1153 13.50 16.70 69.85
N ILE A 1154 14.45 17.38 70.49
CA ILE A 1154 15.67 17.89 69.88
C ILE A 1154 16.82 17.00 70.34
N LEU A 1155 17.53 16.36 69.40
CA LEU A 1155 18.72 15.54 69.67
C LEU A 1155 19.97 16.36 69.32
N GLU A 1156 20.82 16.62 70.32
CA GLU A 1156 22.00 17.48 70.27
C GLU A 1156 23.34 16.78 70.02
#